data_AF-A0A957X0R9-F1
#
_entry.id   AF-A0A957X0R9-F1
#
_cell.length_a   1.000
_cell.length_b   1.000
_cell.length_c   1.000
_cell.angle_alpha   90.00
_cell.angle_beta   90.00
_cell.angle_gamma   90.00
#
_symmetry.space_group_name_H-M   'P 1'
#
loop_
_entity.id
_entity.type
_entity.pdbx_description
1 polymer ?
#
loop_
_entity_poly.entity_id
_entity_poly.type
_entity_poly.pdbx_seq_one_letter_code
_entity_poly.pdbx_strand_id
1 'polypeptide(L)'
;ALRGRSLDFTLPERANFRDRIAPHELNPATFTPGQQVARYPEECTFLGYRRPGSRGVGTRNVVVILGATSSTASFVRAVAHGLQPLVEDFSNIDGIVPIAHTEGSGYTALNNRDLLLRTLAGIMVHSNVAAVLAVDLASDPINNQQLRDFLHMHNYPLDAVLHDFFSLTGDWQADLTDCTDLITEWLPQANTFTRTPESLCHLNVATQCGGSDAFSGVSGNPLASEMTKAVVRYGGRANFAETDELIGSEAYILQNIRDLPTAQKFLDFVELFKERLSWHGQSAEGNPSGGNKLRGLYNIALKSLGAALKRHPDVRIDQVVDYGERMIEPGFYFMNSPGNDLESIAGQVAAGSNLIIFITGNGSITNFPFVPTIKVMTTTARYELLAAEMDINAGRYLDGVPMAALTRESVDLLVAIASGQQSCGELAGHSQISIWRNWQQTDRSRLPLILERAKPTGQPIAVETGAGEIRETETGDRETRDKETGGLPTVRPRVNLILPTSLCSGQIARLAVAQLTQRDPATSYATLVHTEGCGVAFASTRAVYAETMVGYADHPLVARTLFLEHGCEKAHNDYLRSLLIDAGLDPAAFGWASVQLDGGIQKVLAKVQAYFQQTAANGASSGRRRPATIALLADGRVPNRVAGALAQVAQGILASGGSVVAPDQNELTLAPVFRESLLRSAIVAPSLAYGQAIAAPGFHVMETPTAHWTETVTGLGATGAAVILAYTAQPRPGHPLVPVLTVAERAAQRPPDLWLRGHPDLWPAQIYKRLTTTLAGRYQPLAFAQNNVDFQLTRGWLGIST
;
A
#
# COMPACT_ATOMS: atom_id res chain seq x y z
N ALA A 1 -19.13 15.52 -1.75
CA ALA A 1 -17.71 15.59 -2.15
C ALA A 1 -16.95 16.66 -1.37
N LEU A 2 -17.42 17.92 -1.36
CA LEU A 2 -16.75 19.02 -0.65
C LEU A 2 -17.30 19.32 0.76
N ARG A 3 -18.44 18.74 1.15
CA ARG A 3 -18.97 18.84 2.52
C ARG A 3 -17.92 18.25 3.49
N GLY A 4 -17.49 19.03 4.49
CA GLY A 4 -16.43 18.66 5.43
C GLY A 4 -15.07 19.34 5.18
N ARG A 5 -14.94 20.16 4.13
CA ARG A 5 -13.78 21.05 3.95
C ARG A 5 -14.08 22.46 4.47
N SER A 6 -13.06 23.10 5.02
CA SER A 6 -13.10 24.54 5.31
C SER A 6 -12.91 25.30 4.00
N LEU A 7 -14.01 25.79 3.43
CA LEU A 7 -14.02 26.57 2.19
C LEU A 7 -14.29 28.04 2.50
N ASP A 8 -13.69 28.93 1.72
CA ASP A 8 -13.90 30.37 1.75
C ASP A 8 -15.10 30.84 0.90
N PHE A 9 -15.86 29.90 0.34
CA PHE A 9 -17.07 30.17 -0.45
C PHE A 9 -18.23 29.23 -0.10
N THR A 10 -19.46 29.68 -0.37
CA THR A 10 -20.68 28.90 -0.12
C THR A 10 -20.92 27.88 -1.23
N LEU A 11 -21.20 26.62 -0.85
CA LEU A 11 -21.60 25.58 -1.79
C LEU A 11 -23.11 25.69 -2.12
N PRO A 12 -23.53 25.43 -3.37
CA PRO A 12 -24.95 25.37 -3.71
C PRO A 12 -25.62 24.18 -2.99
N GLU A 13 -26.86 24.37 -2.51
CA GLU A 13 -27.61 23.35 -1.77
C GLU A 13 -27.95 22.11 -2.63
N ARG A 14 -28.07 22.31 -3.95
CA ARG A 14 -28.37 21.29 -4.96
C ARG A 14 -27.47 21.45 -6.18
N ALA A 15 -27.27 20.36 -6.92
CA ALA A 15 -26.52 20.39 -8.18
C ALA A 15 -27.19 21.37 -9.18
N ASN A 16 -26.38 22.17 -9.88
CA ASN A 16 -26.82 23.17 -10.86
C ASN A 16 -26.66 22.71 -12.32
N PHE A 17 -26.13 21.50 -12.56
CA PHE A 17 -26.08 20.85 -13.88
C PHE A 17 -26.22 19.33 -13.75
N ARG A 18 -26.44 18.64 -14.87
CA ARG A 18 -26.38 17.17 -14.97
C ARG A 18 -25.40 16.79 -16.06
N ASP A 19 -24.44 15.94 -15.75
CA ASP A 19 -23.53 15.39 -16.73
C ASP A 19 -24.24 14.32 -17.56
N ARG A 20 -24.09 14.40 -18.89
CA ARG A 20 -24.54 13.38 -19.84
C ARG A 20 -23.40 13.05 -20.77
N ILE A 21 -22.97 11.80 -20.75
CA ILE A 21 -21.99 11.26 -21.70
C ILE A 21 -22.79 10.37 -22.65
N ALA A 22 -22.80 10.75 -23.93
CA ALA A 22 -23.33 9.86 -24.96
C ALA A 22 -22.36 8.68 -25.11
N PRO A 23 -22.83 7.42 -25.09
CA PRO A 23 -21.98 6.29 -25.44
C PRO A 23 -21.36 6.50 -26.82
N HIS A 24 -20.08 6.19 -26.96
CA HIS A 24 -19.43 6.23 -28.26
C HIS A 24 -19.79 4.96 -29.05
N GLU A 25 -20.29 5.13 -30.27
CA GLU A 25 -20.56 4.03 -31.19
C GLU A 25 -19.50 3.98 -32.29
N LEU A 26 -18.68 2.93 -32.27
CA LEU A 26 -17.72 2.67 -33.34
C LEU A 26 -18.48 2.21 -34.59
N ASN A 27 -18.34 2.96 -35.68
CA ASN A 27 -18.88 2.58 -36.99
C ASN A 27 -17.76 2.03 -37.88
N PRO A 28 -17.71 0.70 -38.12
CA PRO A 28 -16.68 0.08 -38.96
C PRO A 28 -16.66 0.61 -40.40
N ALA A 29 -17.81 1.07 -40.93
CA ALA A 29 -17.92 1.56 -42.30
C ALA A 29 -17.27 2.93 -42.51
N THR A 30 -17.09 3.71 -41.45
CA THR A 30 -16.46 5.05 -41.49
C THR A 30 -15.11 5.07 -40.78
N PHE A 31 -14.63 3.94 -40.28
CA PHE A 31 -13.35 3.85 -39.57
C PHE A 31 -12.17 4.03 -40.53
N THR A 32 -11.23 4.89 -40.16
CA THR A 32 -9.98 5.11 -40.92
C THR A 32 -8.79 4.68 -40.06
N PRO A 33 -7.94 3.73 -40.52
CA PRO A 33 -6.73 3.35 -39.82
C PRO A 33 -5.79 4.52 -39.55
N GLY A 34 -5.25 4.59 -38.33
CA GLY A 34 -4.34 5.63 -37.90
C GLY A 34 -2.98 5.59 -38.62
N GLN A 35 -2.35 6.76 -38.74
CA GLN A 35 -1.02 6.92 -39.32
C GLN A 35 -0.01 7.29 -38.24
N GLN A 36 1.13 6.59 -38.22
CA GLN A 36 2.19 6.86 -37.26
C GLN A 36 3.08 8.02 -37.72
N VAL A 37 3.59 8.79 -36.77
CA VAL A 37 4.55 9.88 -37.04
C VAL A 37 5.82 9.34 -37.70
N ALA A 38 6.39 10.14 -38.60
CA ALA A 38 7.67 9.82 -39.23
C ALA A 38 8.82 9.86 -38.21
N ARG A 39 9.73 8.88 -38.32
CA ARG A 39 10.94 8.83 -37.50
C ARG A 39 11.85 10.01 -37.80
N TYR A 40 12.63 10.42 -36.81
CA TYR A 40 13.74 11.33 -37.06
C TYR A 40 14.81 10.62 -37.90
N PRO A 41 15.46 11.33 -38.84
CA PRO A 41 16.57 10.77 -39.62
C PRO A 41 17.86 10.65 -38.79
N GLU A 42 17.95 11.43 -37.71
CA GLU A 42 19.08 11.48 -36.79
C GLU A 42 18.89 10.48 -35.66
N GLU A 43 20.00 9.87 -35.21
CA GLU A 43 20.01 9.05 -34.00
C GLU A 43 20.25 9.93 -32.76
N CYS A 44 19.54 9.63 -31.68
CA CYS A 44 19.78 10.18 -30.36
C CYS A 44 20.14 9.04 -29.41
N THR A 45 21.09 9.27 -28.51
CA THR A 45 21.60 8.24 -27.59
C THR A 45 21.50 8.68 -26.13
N PHE A 46 21.50 7.70 -25.22
CA PHE A 46 21.61 7.87 -23.77
C PHE A 46 22.63 6.86 -23.22
N LEU A 47 23.17 7.10 -22.02
CA LEU A 47 24.09 6.17 -21.37
C LEU A 47 23.33 5.08 -20.60
N GLY A 48 23.13 3.91 -21.22
CA GLY A 48 22.34 2.82 -20.67
C GLY A 48 23.13 1.55 -20.34
N TYR A 49 22.53 0.64 -19.58
CA TYR A 49 23.08 -0.68 -19.27
C TYR A 49 22.53 -1.72 -20.25
N ARG A 50 23.33 -2.12 -21.24
CA ARG A 50 22.96 -3.20 -22.16
C ARG A 50 22.78 -4.52 -21.40
N ARG A 51 21.63 -5.16 -21.56
CA ARG A 51 21.35 -6.47 -20.94
C ARG A 51 21.54 -7.62 -21.94
N PRO A 52 21.93 -8.82 -21.46
CA PRO A 52 21.96 -10.02 -22.29
C PRO A 52 20.58 -10.40 -22.83
N GLY A 53 20.56 -11.20 -23.88
CA GLY A 53 19.33 -11.71 -24.50
C GLY A 53 18.44 -10.60 -25.07
N SER A 54 17.13 -10.78 -24.98
CA SER A 54 16.12 -9.85 -25.50
C SER A 54 15.65 -8.79 -24.48
N ARG A 55 16.37 -8.64 -23.36
CA ARG A 55 15.95 -7.78 -22.24
C ARG A 55 16.05 -6.27 -22.53
N GLY A 56 16.83 -5.87 -23.52
CA GLY A 56 16.98 -4.47 -23.91
C GLY A 56 18.04 -3.72 -23.10
N VAL A 57 17.78 -2.44 -22.82
CA VAL A 57 18.72 -1.53 -22.16
C VAL A 57 18.07 -0.94 -20.91
N GLY A 58 18.78 -1.01 -19.78
CA GLY A 58 18.37 -0.40 -18.51
C GLY A 58 18.81 1.05 -18.40
N THR A 59 17.99 1.90 -17.79
CA THR A 59 18.36 3.25 -17.31
C THR A 59 19.03 3.20 -15.93
N ARG A 60 18.82 2.10 -15.20
CA ARG A 60 19.42 1.78 -13.90
C ARG A 60 19.97 0.35 -13.85
N ASN A 61 20.77 0.06 -12.83
CA ASN A 61 21.35 -1.22 -12.52
C ASN A 61 21.13 -1.57 -11.05
N VAL A 62 19.99 -2.22 -10.77
CA VAL A 62 19.59 -2.56 -9.39
C VAL A 62 19.61 -4.05 -9.13
N VAL A 63 19.83 -4.43 -7.88
CA VAL A 63 19.55 -5.79 -7.39
C VAL A 63 18.19 -5.79 -6.70
N VAL A 64 17.30 -6.71 -7.08
CA VAL A 64 15.93 -6.79 -6.57
C VAL A 64 15.77 -7.95 -5.59
N ILE A 65 15.14 -7.68 -4.45
CA ILE A 65 14.58 -8.73 -3.58
C ILE A 65 13.07 -8.71 -3.74
N LEU A 66 12.53 -9.69 -4.45
CA LEU A 66 11.13 -9.75 -4.87
C LEU A 66 10.32 -10.64 -3.92
N GLY A 67 9.35 -10.09 -3.20
CA GLY A 67 8.37 -10.91 -2.49
C GLY A 67 7.36 -11.49 -3.48
N ALA A 68 7.13 -12.79 -3.46
CA ALA A 68 6.10 -13.44 -4.28
C ALA A 68 4.67 -13.08 -3.82
N THR A 69 4.50 -12.75 -2.54
CA THR A 69 3.23 -12.39 -1.91
C THR A 69 3.41 -11.33 -0.82
N SER A 70 2.31 -10.80 -0.30
CA SER A 70 2.32 -9.91 0.86
C SER A 70 2.86 -10.56 2.14
N SER A 71 2.85 -11.88 2.25
CA SER A 71 3.37 -12.59 3.42
C SER A 71 4.89 -12.48 3.56
N THR A 72 5.63 -12.23 2.47
CA THR A 72 7.09 -12.07 2.47
C THR A 72 7.54 -10.61 2.50
N ALA A 73 6.59 -9.65 2.56
CA ALA A 73 6.87 -8.22 2.48
C ALA A 73 7.80 -7.70 3.58
N SER A 74 7.64 -8.13 4.84
CA SER A 74 8.54 -7.75 5.94
C SER A 74 9.94 -8.32 5.73
N PHE A 75 10.04 -9.57 5.27
CA PHE A 75 11.31 -10.27 5.06
C PHE A 75 12.15 -9.62 3.98
N VAL A 76 11.58 -9.36 2.79
CA VAL A 76 12.35 -8.76 1.69
C VAL A 76 12.83 -7.34 2.01
N ARG A 77 12.05 -6.57 2.80
CA ARG A 77 12.48 -5.28 3.33
C ARG A 77 13.65 -5.42 4.31
N ALA A 78 13.64 -6.44 5.17
CA ALA A 78 14.72 -6.69 6.11
C ALA A 78 16.03 -7.09 5.40
N VAL A 79 15.97 -7.97 4.39
CA VAL A 79 17.13 -8.33 3.56
C VAL A 79 17.71 -7.08 2.88
N ALA A 80 16.88 -6.30 2.19
CA ALA A 80 17.34 -5.08 1.51
C ALA A 80 17.98 -4.08 2.48
N HIS A 81 17.37 -3.89 3.66
CA HIS A 81 17.90 -2.99 4.68
C HIS A 81 19.28 -3.42 5.20
N GLY A 82 19.48 -4.73 5.43
CA GLY A 82 20.77 -5.28 5.87
C GLY A 82 21.89 -5.12 4.84
N LEU A 83 21.55 -5.14 3.55
CA LEU A 83 22.49 -5.03 2.44
C LEU A 83 22.76 -3.58 2.00
N GLN A 84 21.91 -2.62 2.39
CA GLN A 84 22.01 -1.23 1.96
C GLN A 84 23.40 -0.59 2.13
N PRO A 85 24.15 -0.85 3.23
CA PRO A 85 25.50 -0.29 3.39
C PRO A 85 26.52 -0.77 2.35
N LEU A 86 26.32 -1.95 1.75
CA LEU A 86 27.26 -2.52 0.78
C LEU A 86 27.19 -1.82 -0.59
N VAL A 87 26.11 -1.10 -0.89
CA VAL A 87 25.91 -0.45 -2.20
C VAL A 87 27.02 0.56 -2.50
N GLU A 88 27.53 1.25 -1.47
CA GLU A 88 28.57 2.28 -1.61
C GLU A 88 29.91 1.72 -2.14
N ASP A 89 30.14 0.41 -1.98
CA ASP A 89 31.35 -0.27 -2.46
C ASP A 89 31.31 -0.61 -3.97
N PHE A 90 30.15 -0.48 -4.62
CA PHE A 90 29.91 -0.88 -6.01
C PHE A 90 29.44 0.29 -6.89
N SER A 91 30.37 0.90 -7.62
CA SER A 91 30.12 2.13 -8.39
C SER A 91 29.12 2.02 -9.54
N ASN A 92 28.81 0.81 -10.02
CA ASN A 92 27.84 0.59 -11.09
C ASN A 92 26.49 0.07 -10.58
N ILE A 93 26.28 -0.11 -9.27
CA ILE A 93 25.01 -0.55 -8.70
C ILE A 93 24.24 0.67 -8.19
N ASP A 94 23.10 0.95 -8.80
CA ASP A 94 22.26 2.10 -8.42
C ASP A 94 21.46 1.83 -7.13
N GLY A 95 21.30 0.56 -6.71
CA GLY A 95 20.67 0.21 -5.44
C GLY A 95 20.30 -1.26 -5.28
N ILE A 96 19.98 -1.63 -4.04
CA ILE A 96 19.42 -2.93 -3.65
C ILE A 96 18.00 -2.67 -3.15
N VAL A 97 17.00 -3.12 -3.90
CA VAL A 97 15.62 -2.65 -3.73
C VAL A 97 14.67 -3.80 -3.35
N PRO A 98 13.85 -3.63 -2.30
CA PRO A 98 12.79 -4.59 -1.98
C PRO A 98 11.54 -4.31 -2.81
N ILE A 99 10.96 -5.35 -3.40
CA ILE A 99 9.63 -5.31 -4.00
C ILE A 99 8.66 -6.00 -3.05
N ALA A 100 8.16 -5.21 -2.11
CA ALA A 100 7.21 -5.62 -1.09
C ALA A 100 5.81 -5.07 -1.42
N HIS A 101 4.90 -5.92 -1.88
CA HIS A 101 3.53 -5.57 -2.28
C HIS A 101 2.48 -6.22 -1.37
N THR A 102 1.18 -5.97 -1.64
CA THR A 102 0.05 -6.36 -0.76
C THR A 102 -0.87 -7.43 -1.35
N GLU A 103 -0.39 -8.18 -2.34
CA GLU A 103 -1.18 -9.15 -3.13
C GLU A 103 -0.66 -10.58 -2.93
N GLY A 104 -1.44 -11.58 -3.34
CA GLY A 104 -0.94 -12.96 -3.48
C GLY A 104 -1.11 -13.86 -2.26
N SER A 105 -1.60 -13.37 -1.11
CA SER A 105 -1.87 -14.20 0.06
C SER A 105 -3.24 -13.96 0.71
N GLY A 106 -3.58 -14.77 1.72
CA GLY A 106 -4.82 -14.64 2.50
C GLY A 106 -6.07 -15.23 1.86
N TYR A 107 -6.00 -15.75 0.63
CA TYR A 107 -7.14 -16.35 -0.08
C TYR A 107 -6.75 -17.66 -0.74
N THR A 108 -7.61 -18.68 -0.67
CA THR A 108 -7.33 -19.98 -1.31
C THR A 108 -7.38 -19.93 -2.84
N ALA A 109 -8.18 -19.03 -3.41
CA ALA A 109 -8.28 -18.80 -4.84
C ALA A 109 -8.17 -17.30 -5.14
N LEU A 110 -7.19 -16.94 -5.98
CA LEU A 110 -6.94 -15.57 -6.40
C LEU A 110 -7.50 -15.37 -7.81
N ASN A 111 -8.34 -14.35 -8.01
CA ASN A 111 -8.84 -14.05 -9.35
C ASN A 111 -7.92 -13.16 -10.17
N ASN A 112 -6.96 -12.50 -9.51
CA ASN A 112 -5.87 -11.76 -10.14
C ASN A 112 -4.59 -12.60 -10.28
N ARG A 113 -4.66 -13.93 -10.14
CA ARG A 113 -3.48 -14.83 -10.19
C ARG A 113 -2.56 -14.54 -11.38
N ASP A 114 -3.10 -14.60 -12.59
CA ASP A 114 -2.29 -14.48 -13.81
C ASP A 114 -1.77 -13.05 -14.00
N LEU A 115 -2.54 -12.04 -13.56
CA LEU A 115 -2.10 -10.65 -13.49
C LEU A 115 -0.90 -10.51 -12.56
N LEU A 116 -0.98 -11.08 -11.36
CA LEU A 116 0.10 -11.03 -10.38
C LEU A 116 1.36 -11.75 -10.90
N LEU A 117 1.23 -12.98 -11.39
CA LEU A 117 2.36 -13.73 -11.97
C LEU A 117 3.02 -12.97 -13.13
N ARG A 118 2.22 -12.38 -14.02
CA ARG A 118 2.71 -11.54 -15.11
C ARG A 118 3.48 -10.32 -14.61
N THR A 119 2.98 -9.68 -13.56
CA THR A 119 3.61 -8.51 -12.94
C THR A 119 4.97 -8.88 -12.34
N LEU A 120 5.01 -9.95 -11.54
CA LEU A 120 6.24 -10.46 -10.92
C LEU A 120 7.25 -10.88 -11.99
N ALA A 121 6.81 -11.64 -13.00
CA ALA A 121 7.64 -12.08 -14.12
C ALA A 121 8.26 -10.91 -14.90
N GLY A 122 7.45 -9.87 -15.19
CA GLY A 122 7.90 -8.65 -15.84
C GLY A 122 8.95 -7.90 -15.03
N ILE A 123 8.75 -7.76 -13.73
CA ILE A 123 9.72 -7.14 -12.81
C ILE A 123 11.04 -7.92 -12.80
N MET A 124 11.00 -9.26 -12.71
CA MET A 124 12.22 -10.09 -12.67
C MET A 124 13.12 -9.89 -13.90
N VAL A 125 12.54 -9.79 -15.09
CA VAL A 125 13.32 -9.63 -16.34
C VAL A 125 13.52 -8.19 -16.77
N HIS A 126 12.99 -7.22 -16.02
CA HIS A 126 13.00 -5.80 -16.39
C HIS A 126 14.42 -5.29 -16.67
N SER A 127 14.60 -4.41 -17.66
CA SER A 127 15.95 -4.03 -18.11
C SER A 127 16.79 -3.28 -17.07
N ASN A 128 16.15 -2.66 -16.06
CA ASN A 128 16.85 -2.04 -14.92
C ASN A 128 17.39 -3.05 -13.89
N VAL A 129 17.00 -4.32 -13.96
CA VAL A 129 17.34 -5.34 -12.96
C VAL A 129 18.63 -6.06 -13.36
N ALA A 130 19.68 -5.94 -12.56
CA ALA A 130 20.93 -6.67 -12.73
C ALA A 130 20.79 -8.11 -12.27
N ALA A 131 20.20 -8.27 -11.08
CA ALA A 131 19.97 -9.54 -10.42
C ALA A 131 18.68 -9.52 -9.60
N VAL A 132 18.05 -10.69 -9.39
CA VAL A 132 16.80 -10.79 -8.62
C VAL A 132 16.72 -12.06 -7.78
N LEU A 133 16.41 -11.90 -6.50
CA LEU A 133 16.05 -13.00 -5.60
C LEU A 133 14.53 -13.00 -5.39
N ALA A 134 13.84 -14.04 -5.85
CA ALA A 134 12.41 -14.22 -5.61
C ALA A 134 12.17 -15.02 -4.31
N VAL A 135 11.45 -14.43 -3.36
CA VAL A 135 11.22 -15.01 -2.03
C VAL A 135 9.75 -15.34 -1.84
N ASP A 136 9.45 -16.61 -1.53
CA ASP A 136 8.11 -17.10 -1.27
C ASP A 136 7.96 -17.78 0.11
N LEU A 137 6.70 -18.01 0.46
CA LEU A 137 6.31 -19.01 1.45
C LEU A 137 5.61 -20.12 0.68
N ALA A 138 6.14 -21.34 0.73
CA ALA A 138 5.61 -22.45 -0.07
C ALA A 138 4.13 -22.78 0.20
N SER A 139 3.61 -22.38 1.36
CA SER A 139 2.20 -22.52 1.75
C SER A 139 1.26 -21.49 1.09
N ASP A 140 1.80 -20.44 0.49
CA ASP A 140 1.00 -19.37 -0.08
C ASP A 140 0.39 -19.76 -1.43
N PRO A 141 -0.72 -19.12 -1.83
CA PRO A 141 -1.40 -19.39 -3.11
C PRO A 141 -0.56 -19.13 -4.35
N ILE A 142 0.46 -18.27 -4.21
CA ILE A 142 1.48 -17.97 -5.21
C ILE A 142 2.84 -18.37 -4.64
N ASN A 143 3.54 -19.21 -5.39
CA ASN A 143 4.87 -19.69 -5.02
C ASN A 143 5.86 -19.60 -6.20
N ASN A 144 7.13 -19.80 -5.88
CA ASN A 144 8.26 -19.71 -6.79
C ASN A 144 8.15 -20.72 -7.94
N GLN A 145 7.57 -21.90 -7.71
CA GLN A 145 7.35 -22.87 -8.79
C GLN A 145 6.40 -22.32 -9.84
N GLN A 146 5.25 -21.77 -9.42
CA GLN A 146 4.29 -21.18 -10.34
C GLN A 146 4.85 -19.97 -11.09
N LEU A 147 5.68 -19.16 -10.42
CA LEU A 147 6.36 -18.02 -11.06
C LEU A 147 7.36 -18.49 -12.12
N ARG A 148 8.19 -19.50 -11.81
CA ARG A 148 9.08 -20.15 -12.79
C ARG A 148 8.32 -20.71 -13.98
N ASP A 149 7.26 -21.48 -13.72
CA ASP A 149 6.44 -22.08 -14.77
C ASP A 149 5.82 -21.00 -15.67
N PHE A 150 5.34 -19.91 -15.10
CA PHE A 150 4.80 -18.77 -15.84
C PHE A 150 5.87 -18.10 -16.70
N LEU A 151 7.06 -17.83 -16.15
CA LEU A 151 8.19 -17.25 -16.88
C LEU A 151 8.56 -18.10 -18.10
N HIS A 152 8.69 -19.41 -17.94
CA HIS A 152 9.03 -20.33 -19.03
C HIS A 152 7.90 -20.46 -20.06
N MET A 153 6.66 -20.69 -19.61
CA MET A 153 5.51 -20.86 -20.49
C MET A 153 5.27 -19.65 -21.40
N HIS A 154 5.54 -18.45 -20.89
CA HIS A 154 5.35 -17.19 -21.62
C HIS A 154 6.65 -16.62 -22.23
N ASN A 155 7.73 -17.41 -22.29
CA ASN A 155 9.00 -17.05 -22.91
C ASN A 155 9.58 -15.72 -22.38
N TYR A 156 9.58 -15.57 -21.06
CA TYR A 156 10.35 -14.51 -20.41
C TYR A 156 11.85 -14.88 -20.45
N PRO A 157 12.75 -13.93 -20.72
CA PRO A 157 14.19 -14.19 -20.85
C PRO A 157 14.87 -14.35 -19.48
N LEU A 158 14.40 -15.30 -18.67
CA LEU A 158 14.86 -15.54 -17.31
C LEU A 158 16.35 -15.95 -17.27
N ASP A 159 16.79 -16.76 -18.24
CA ASP A 159 18.19 -17.22 -18.36
C ASP A 159 19.18 -16.07 -18.62
N ALA A 160 18.69 -14.88 -18.98
CA ALA A 160 19.48 -13.66 -19.18
C ALA A 160 19.52 -12.75 -17.93
N VAL A 161 19.04 -13.25 -16.79
CA VAL A 161 19.04 -12.56 -15.49
C VAL A 161 19.86 -13.39 -14.51
N LEU A 162 20.74 -12.75 -13.73
CA LEU A 162 21.29 -13.39 -12.54
C LEU A 162 20.18 -13.52 -11.50
N HIS A 163 19.75 -14.73 -11.15
CA HIS A 163 18.57 -14.90 -10.32
C HIS A 163 18.61 -16.18 -9.49
N ASP A 164 17.79 -16.21 -8.45
CA ASP A 164 17.47 -17.42 -7.69
C ASP A 164 16.07 -17.31 -7.06
N PHE A 165 15.58 -18.44 -6.59
CA PHE A 165 14.28 -18.60 -5.94
C PHE A 165 14.49 -19.19 -4.55
N PHE A 166 14.17 -18.40 -3.52
CA PHE A 166 14.32 -18.80 -2.13
C PHE A 166 12.96 -19.02 -1.48
N SER A 167 12.77 -20.17 -0.85
CA SER A 167 11.57 -20.45 -0.07
C SER A 167 11.89 -20.36 1.42
N LEU A 168 11.18 -19.48 2.13
CA LEU A 168 11.38 -19.30 3.57
C LEU A 168 11.18 -20.62 4.30
N THR A 169 12.17 -20.99 5.11
CA THR A 169 12.16 -22.25 5.87
C THR A 169 11.34 -22.11 7.16
N GLY A 170 11.02 -20.88 7.53
CA GLY A 170 10.52 -20.51 8.85
C GLY A 170 11.64 -20.09 9.79
N ASP A 171 12.92 -20.28 9.38
CA ASP A 171 14.09 -19.84 10.11
C ASP A 171 14.48 -18.38 9.81
N TRP A 172 13.63 -17.37 10.09
CA TRP A 172 13.91 -15.92 9.96
C TRP A 172 15.39 -15.50 9.99
N GLN A 173 16.13 -15.73 11.09
CA GLN A 173 17.55 -15.34 11.15
C GLN A 173 18.47 -16.12 10.19
N ALA A 174 18.36 -17.45 10.07
CA ALA A 174 19.17 -18.19 9.09
C ALA A 174 18.74 -17.83 7.66
N ASP A 175 17.43 -17.75 7.38
CA ASP A 175 16.89 -17.31 6.09
C ASP A 175 17.44 -15.93 5.71
N LEU A 176 17.49 -14.98 6.66
CA LEU A 176 18.09 -13.65 6.44
C LEU A 176 19.57 -13.75 6.10
N THR A 177 20.34 -14.56 6.84
CA THR A 177 21.77 -14.77 6.57
C THR A 177 21.97 -15.38 5.19
N ASP A 178 21.29 -16.48 4.87
CA ASP A 178 21.41 -17.20 3.60
C ASP A 178 21.10 -16.27 2.41
N CYS A 179 20.02 -15.49 2.50
CA CYS A 179 19.66 -14.53 1.46
C CYS A 179 20.67 -13.38 1.33
N THR A 180 21.19 -12.89 2.47
CA THR A 180 22.18 -11.80 2.50
C THR A 180 23.51 -12.26 1.90
N ASP A 181 23.97 -13.46 2.24
CA ASP A 181 25.21 -14.05 1.74
C ASP A 181 25.11 -14.28 0.22
N LEU A 182 24.01 -14.90 -0.24
CA LEU A 182 23.75 -15.11 -1.67
C LEU A 182 23.78 -13.80 -2.47
N ILE A 183 23.10 -12.75 -2.00
CA ILE A 183 23.08 -11.48 -2.71
C ILE A 183 24.45 -10.80 -2.67
N THR A 184 25.18 -10.91 -1.55
CA THR A 184 26.55 -10.37 -1.43
C THR A 184 27.49 -10.98 -2.47
N GLU A 185 27.36 -12.28 -2.74
CA GLU A 185 28.12 -12.97 -3.80
C GLU A 185 27.78 -12.46 -5.22
N TRP A 186 26.57 -11.95 -5.44
CA TRP A 186 26.14 -11.40 -6.73
C TRP A 186 26.63 -9.98 -6.99
N LEU A 187 26.92 -9.18 -5.95
CA LEU A 187 27.27 -7.77 -6.12
C LEU A 187 28.47 -7.54 -7.07
N PRO A 188 29.58 -8.31 -7.00
CA PRO A 188 30.67 -8.19 -7.97
C PRO A 188 30.24 -8.42 -9.42
N GLN A 189 29.38 -9.42 -9.67
CA GLN A 189 28.88 -9.73 -11.00
C GLN A 189 27.90 -8.66 -11.50
N ALA A 190 26.97 -8.21 -10.67
CA ALA A 190 26.04 -7.12 -10.98
C ALA A 190 26.78 -5.80 -11.28
N ASN A 191 27.93 -5.57 -10.64
CA ASN A 191 28.76 -4.39 -10.84
C ASN A 191 29.56 -4.42 -12.17
N THR A 192 29.61 -5.54 -12.89
CA THR A 192 30.29 -5.63 -14.20
C THR A 192 29.55 -4.92 -15.33
N PHE A 193 28.24 -4.69 -15.18
CA PHE A 193 27.46 -3.93 -16.14
C PHE A 193 27.83 -2.45 -16.05
N THR A 194 28.44 -1.91 -17.11
CA THR A 194 28.77 -0.49 -17.22
C THR A 194 27.81 0.22 -18.17
N ARG A 195 27.69 1.55 -18.03
CA ARG A 195 26.91 2.35 -18.97
C ARG A 195 27.63 2.47 -20.32
N THR A 196 26.90 2.31 -21.41
CA THR A 196 27.36 2.52 -22.79
C THR A 196 26.43 3.48 -23.52
N PRO A 197 26.90 4.20 -24.57
CA PRO A 197 26.01 4.93 -25.46
C PRO A 197 25.04 3.96 -26.16
N GLU A 198 23.74 4.21 -25.96
CA GLU A 198 22.65 3.35 -26.40
C GLU A 198 21.59 4.18 -27.12
N SER A 199 21.01 3.64 -28.20
CA SER A 199 19.99 4.35 -28.96
C SER A 199 18.73 4.62 -28.12
N LEU A 200 18.12 5.79 -28.30
CA LEU A 200 16.84 6.14 -27.67
C LEU A 200 15.70 5.17 -28.01
N CYS A 201 15.85 4.36 -29.07
CA CYS A 201 14.89 3.32 -29.42
C CYS A 201 14.69 2.26 -28.33
N HIS A 202 15.62 2.16 -27.37
CA HIS A 202 15.53 1.27 -26.23
C HIS A 202 14.77 1.85 -25.03
N LEU A 203 14.36 3.13 -25.07
CA LEU A 203 13.49 3.69 -24.04
C LEU A 203 12.05 3.19 -24.21
N ASN A 204 11.45 2.86 -23.07
CA ASN A 204 10.03 2.60 -22.93
C ASN A 204 9.49 3.50 -21.82
N VAL A 205 8.80 4.56 -22.22
CA VAL A 205 8.38 5.65 -21.33
C VAL A 205 6.93 5.47 -20.91
N ALA A 206 6.71 5.26 -19.62
CA ALA A 206 5.38 5.31 -19.02
C ALA A 206 4.96 6.76 -18.77
N THR A 207 3.69 7.06 -19.02
CA THR A 207 3.06 8.30 -18.57
C THR A 207 1.93 7.97 -17.60
N GLN A 208 1.85 8.74 -16.51
CA GLN A 208 0.86 8.54 -15.45
C GLN A 208 0.40 9.89 -14.89
N CYS A 209 -0.89 10.03 -14.58
CA CYS A 209 -1.39 11.14 -13.79
C CYS A 209 -1.42 10.77 -12.29
N GLY A 210 -1.08 11.74 -11.43
CA GLY A 210 -1.32 11.66 -10.00
C GLY A 210 -2.46 12.58 -9.59
N GLY A 211 -2.16 13.56 -8.73
CA GLY A 211 -3.15 14.55 -8.28
C GLY A 211 -3.57 15.53 -9.37
N SER A 212 -4.58 15.17 -10.19
CA SER A 212 -5.04 15.97 -11.34
C SER A 212 -5.78 17.24 -10.91
N ASP A 213 -5.66 18.29 -11.74
CA ASP A 213 -6.23 19.63 -11.60
C ASP A 213 -6.74 20.17 -12.94
N ALA A 214 -7.34 21.37 -12.94
CA ALA A 214 -7.86 22.01 -14.14
C ALA A 214 -6.80 22.30 -15.22
N PHE A 215 -5.52 22.38 -14.86
CA PHE A 215 -4.42 22.70 -15.79
C PHE A 215 -3.69 21.47 -16.31
N SER A 216 -3.97 20.29 -15.75
CA SER A 216 -3.33 19.02 -16.15
C SER A 216 -3.50 18.76 -17.64
N GLY A 217 -4.71 18.96 -18.18
CA GLY A 217 -5.00 18.85 -19.62
C GLY A 217 -4.56 20.03 -20.48
N VAL A 218 -3.93 21.07 -19.91
CA VAL A 218 -3.54 22.30 -20.62
C VAL A 218 -2.03 22.48 -20.68
N SER A 219 -1.31 22.11 -19.63
CA SER A 219 0.15 22.23 -19.53
C SER A 219 0.85 20.86 -19.44
N GLY A 220 0.70 20.17 -18.32
CA GLY A 220 1.47 18.96 -17.98
C GLY A 220 1.27 17.79 -18.93
N ASN A 221 0.02 17.40 -19.21
CA ASN A 221 -0.27 16.28 -20.11
C ASN A 221 0.13 16.60 -21.56
N PRO A 222 -0.17 17.79 -22.12
CA PRO A 222 0.35 18.20 -23.42
C PRO A 222 1.89 18.15 -23.52
N LEU A 223 2.63 18.62 -22.51
CA LEU A 223 4.09 18.53 -22.49
C LEU A 223 4.58 17.07 -22.50
N ALA A 224 4.01 16.21 -21.65
CA ALA A 224 4.34 14.78 -21.64
C ALA A 224 4.05 14.10 -23.00
N SER A 225 3.01 14.55 -23.69
CA SER A 225 2.65 14.08 -25.03
C SER A 225 3.70 14.44 -26.08
N GLU A 226 4.29 15.64 -26.00
CA GLU A 226 5.37 16.08 -26.89
C GLU A 226 6.67 15.33 -26.60
N MET A 227 7.00 15.12 -25.32
CA MET A 227 8.16 14.33 -24.90
C MET A 227 8.06 12.88 -25.42
N THR A 228 6.91 12.23 -25.25
CA THR A 228 6.69 10.86 -25.72
C THR A 228 6.61 10.76 -27.24
N LYS A 229 6.05 11.77 -27.93
CA LYS A 229 6.13 11.90 -29.39
C LYS A 229 7.58 11.93 -29.85
N ALA A 230 8.47 12.67 -29.18
CA ALA A 230 9.90 12.68 -29.50
C ALA A 230 10.52 11.27 -29.37
N VAL A 231 10.25 10.56 -28.26
CA VAL A 231 10.74 9.18 -28.05
C VAL A 231 10.24 8.22 -29.14
N VAL A 232 8.96 8.27 -29.49
CA VAL A 232 8.38 7.43 -30.58
C VAL A 232 9.03 7.76 -31.92
N ARG A 233 9.33 9.04 -32.20
CA ARG A 233 10.03 9.43 -33.44
C ARG A 233 11.49 8.97 -33.48
N TYR A 234 12.15 8.76 -32.34
CA TYR A 234 13.45 8.07 -32.27
C TYR A 234 13.34 6.54 -32.30
N GLY A 235 12.14 6.00 -32.48
CA GLY A 235 11.89 4.56 -32.56
C GLY A 235 11.73 3.87 -31.21
N GLY A 236 11.59 4.64 -30.12
CA GLY A 236 11.31 4.12 -28.79
C GLY A 236 9.84 3.74 -28.59
N ARG A 237 9.50 3.45 -27.33
CA ARG A 237 8.16 3.11 -26.90
C ARG A 237 7.66 4.13 -25.89
N ALA A 238 6.36 4.38 -25.92
CA ALA A 238 5.69 5.14 -24.88
C ALA A 238 4.32 4.54 -24.60
N ASN A 239 3.80 4.75 -23.40
CA ASN A 239 2.47 4.29 -23.05
C ASN A 239 1.77 5.22 -22.06
N PHE A 240 0.45 5.13 -22.08
CA PHE A 240 -0.45 5.58 -21.03
C PHE A 240 -1.39 4.45 -20.64
N ALA A 241 -2.05 4.60 -19.50
CA ALA A 241 -2.92 3.56 -18.95
C ALA A 241 -4.20 4.22 -18.39
N GLU A 242 -4.66 3.83 -17.20
CA GLU A 242 -5.76 4.48 -16.47
C GLU A 242 -7.10 4.38 -17.20
N THR A 243 -7.62 3.15 -17.37
CA THR A 243 -8.84 2.86 -18.15
C THR A 243 -10.04 3.70 -17.69
N ASP A 244 -10.21 3.88 -16.38
CA ASP A 244 -11.30 4.68 -15.81
C ASP A 244 -11.13 6.18 -16.05
N GLU A 245 -9.89 6.66 -16.12
CA GLU A 245 -9.60 8.05 -16.46
C GLU A 245 -9.84 8.36 -17.94
N LEU A 246 -10.07 7.38 -18.81
CA LEU A 246 -10.36 7.60 -20.23
C LEU A 246 -11.85 7.51 -20.59
N ILE A 247 -12.73 7.24 -19.62
CA ILE A 247 -14.17 7.08 -19.87
C ILE A 247 -14.81 8.42 -20.25
N GLY A 248 -15.42 8.47 -21.43
CA GLY A 248 -15.92 9.71 -22.05
C GLY A 248 -14.91 10.42 -22.97
N SER A 249 -13.70 9.86 -23.16
CA SER A 249 -12.70 10.35 -24.12
C SER A 249 -12.51 9.42 -25.33
N GLU A 250 -13.36 8.41 -25.48
CA GLU A 250 -13.23 7.34 -26.49
C GLU A 250 -13.09 7.91 -27.90
N ALA A 251 -13.88 8.93 -28.24
CA ALA A 251 -13.80 9.60 -29.53
C ALA A 251 -12.41 10.19 -29.83
N TYR A 252 -11.71 10.75 -28.82
CA TYR A 252 -10.35 11.28 -28.99
C TYR A 252 -9.30 10.17 -29.12
N ILE A 253 -9.46 9.09 -28.37
CA ILE A 253 -8.57 7.92 -28.42
C ILE A 253 -8.63 7.26 -29.81
N LEU A 254 -9.84 7.08 -30.33
CA LEU A 254 -10.09 6.39 -31.60
C LEU A 254 -9.75 7.21 -32.86
N GLN A 255 -9.46 8.51 -32.73
CA GLN A 255 -9.07 9.37 -33.87
C GLN A 255 -7.79 8.92 -34.58
N ASN A 256 -6.86 8.28 -33.87
CA ASN A 256 -5.60 7.83 -34.44
C ASN A 256 -5.13 6.52 -33.78
N ILE A 257 -5.86 5.45 -34.04
CA ILE A 257 -5.58 4.10 -33.57
C ILE A 257 -5.29 3.18 -34.76
N ARG A 258 -4.40 2.20 -34.58
CA ARG A 258 -3.85 1.37 -35.66
C ARG A 258 -4.89 0.84 -36.64
N ASP A 259 -5.87 0.11 -36.13
CA ASP A 259 -6.84 -0.63 -36.92
C ASP A 259 -8.10 -0.93 -36.09
N LEU A 260 -9.11 -1.48 -36.76
CA LEU A 260 -10.39 -1.81 -36.15
C LEU A 260 -10.27 -2.84 -34.99
N PRO A 261 -9.45 -3.91 -35.09
CA PRO A 261 -9.23 -4.82 -33.96
C PRO A 261 -8.63 -4.12 -32.73
N THR A 262 -7.66 -3.23 -32.92
CA THR A 262 -7.05 -2.47 -31.81
C THR A 262 -8.07 -1.51 -31.18
N ALA A 263 -8.90 -0.85 -32.01
CA ALA A 263 -10.01 -0.01 -31.55
C ALA A 263 -11.03 -0.80 -30.73
N GLN A 264 -11.44 -1.97 -31.21
CA GLN A 264 -12.39 -2.83 -30.50
C GLN A 264 -11.82 -3.30 -29.16
N LYS A 265 -10.55 -3.74 -29.13
CA LYS A 265 -9.89 -4.17 -27.90
C LYS A 265 -9.86 -3.07 -26.82
N PHE A 266 -9.67 -1.81 -27.21
CA PHE A 266 -9.75 -0.67 -26.30
C PHE A 266 -11.16 -0.52 -25.70
N LEU A 267 -12.20 -0.53 -26.55
CA LEU A 267 -13.59 -0.42 -26.12
C LEU A 267 -14.01 -1.59 -25.22
N ASP A 268 -13.55 -2.80 -25.53
CA ASP A 268 -13.82 -3.99 -24.72
C ASP A 268 -13.22 -3.86 -23.31
N PHE A 269 -12.03 -3.28 -23.18
CA PHE A 269 -11.43 -2.99 -21.87
C PHE A 269 -12.20 -1.92 -21.09
N VAL A 270 -12.70 -0.89 -21.76
CA VAL A 270 -13.55 0.13 -21.14
C VAL A 270 -14.83 -0.50 -20.59
N GLU A 271 -15.52 -1.32 -21.38
CA GLU A 271 -16.76 -1.99 -20.96
C GLU A 271 -16.51 -3.03 -19.87
N LEU A 272 -15.44 -3.83 -19.99
CA LEU A 272 -15.03 -4.76 -18.95
C LEU A 272 -14.72 -4.05 -17.63
N PHE A 273 -14.07 -2.88 -17.68
CA PHE A 273 -13.81 -2.10 -16.47
C PHE A 273 -15.10 -1.62 -15.82
N LYS A 274 -16.05 -1.07 -16.60
CA LYS A 274 -17.39 -0.65 -16.12
C LYS A 274 -18.14 -1.84 -15.52
N GLU A 275 -18.11 -2.99 -16.18
CA GLU A 275 -18.72 -4.22 -15.70
C GLU A 275 -18.12 -4.62 -14.35
N ARG A 276 -16.78 -4.70 -14.26
CA ARG A 276 -16.11 -5.05 -13.01
C ARG A 276 -16.50 -4.10 -11.89
N LEU A 277 -16.47 -2.77 -12.10
CA LEU A 277 -16.89 -1.79 -11.08
C LEU A 277 -18.31 -2.07 -10.57
N SER A 278 -19.20 -2.46 -11.47
CA SER A 278 -20.60 -2.71 -11.15
C SER A 278 -20.82 -3.91 -10.23
N TRP A 279 -19.92 -4.91 -10.23
CA TRP A 279 -19.93 -6.03 -9.27
C TRP A 279 -19.80 -5.56 -7.82
N HIS A 280 -19.24 -4.36 -7.64
CA HIS A 280 -19.01 -3.74 -6.35
C HIS A 280 -19.98 -2.58 -6.07
N GLY A 281 -21.04 -2.45 -6.87
CA GLY A 281 -22.09 -1.44 -6.72
C GLY A 281 -21.64 -0.03 -7.12
N GLN A 282 -20.78 0.05 -8.15
CA GLN A 282 -20.12 1.28 -8.57
C GLN A 282 -20.24 1.50 -10.06
N SER A 283 -19.96 2.73 -10.48
CA SER A 283 -19.91 3.12 -11.88
C SER A 283 -18.69 3.99 -12.11
N ALA A 284 -18.14 3.95 -13.32
CA ALA A 284 -16.94 4.70 -13.67
C ALA A 284 -17.16 6.22 -13.61
N GLU A 285 -18.40 6.65 -13.85
CA GLU A 285 -18.83 8.06 -13.81
C GLU A 285 -18.76 8.68 -12.40
N GLY A 286 -18.43 7.88 -11.36
CA GLY A 286 -18.16 8.36 -10.00
C GLY A 286 -16.86 9.17 -9.86
N ASN A 287 -15.92 9.04 -10.80
CA ASN A 287 -14.74 9.92 -10.99
C ASN A 287 -15.23 11.22 -11.67
N PRO A 288 -14.79 12.47 -11.38
CA PRO A 288 -13.70 12.96 -10.53
C PRO A 288 -13.93 12.89 -9.02
N SER A 289 -12.82 12.74 -8.28
CA SER A 289 -12.79 12.73 -6.82
C SER A 289 -13.20 14.09 -6.21
N GLY A 290 -13.41 14.14 -4.89
CA GLY A 290 -13.68 15.40 -4.20
C GLY A 290 -12.53 16.40 -4.30
N GLY A 291 -11.28 15.94 -4.23
CA GLY A 291 -10.10 16.79 -4.43
C GLY A 291 -9.96 17.30 -5.86
N ASN A 292 -10.26 16.48 -6.88
CA ASN A 292 -10.29 16.94 -8.27
C ASN A 292 -11.35 18.03 -8.48
N LYS A 293 -12.56 17.85 -7.92
CA LYS A 293 -13.63 18.84 -7.98
C LYS A 293 -13.24 20.16 -7.33
N LEU A 294 -12.53 20.12 -6.20
CA LEU A 294 -12.01 21.34 -5.58
C LEU A 294 -11.01 22.07 -6.49
N ARG A 295 -10.22 21.34 -7.27
CA ARG A 295 -9.18 21.87 -8.17
C ARG A 295 -9.68 22.15 -9.58
N GLY A 296 -11.00 22.24 -9.78
CA GLY A 296 -11.61 22.71 -11.04
C GLY A 296 -11.93 21.64 -12.08
N LEU A 297 -11.86 20.34 -11.73
CA LEU A 297 -12.33 19.26 -12.60
C LEU A 297 -13.77 18.88 -12.23
N TYR A 298 -14.73 19.44 -12.96
CA TYR A 298 -16.15 19.37 -12.58
C TYR A 298 -16.82 18.02 -12.88
N ASN A 299 -16.44 17.37 -13.98
CA ASN A 299 -17.01 16.10 -14.41
C ASN A 299 -15.97 15.17 -15.07
N ILE A 300 -16.37 13.92 -15.31
CA ILE A 300 -15.46 12.89 -15.84
C ILE A 300 -15.00 13.20 -17.25
N ALA A 301 -15.87 13.66 -18.14
CA ALA A 301 -15.51 13.93 -19.52
C ALA A 301 -14.38 14.98 -19.64
N LEU A 302 -14.44 16.06 -18.86
CA LEU A 302 -13.38 17.07 -18.81
C LEU A 302 -12.06 16.49 -18.29
N LYS A 303 -12.12 15.70 -17.21
CA LYS A 303 -10.94 15.01 -16.68
C LYS A 303 -10.35 14.06 -17.71
N SER A 304 -11.20 13.27 -18.36
CA SER A 304 -10.79 12.23 -19.31
C SER A 304 -10.21 12.78 -20.60
N LEU A 305 -10.78 13.84 -21.15
CA LEU A 305 -10.15 14.56 -22.27
C LEU A 305 -8.77 15.09 -21.87
N GLY A 306 -8.65 15.67 -20.67
CA GLY A 306 -7.36 16.09 -20.13
C GLY A 306 -6.37 14.94 -19.99
N ALA A 307 -6.80 13.79 -19.46
CA ALA A 307 -5.98 12.59 -19.29
C ALA A 307 -5.55 11.97 -20.64
N ALA A 308 -6.43 11.99 -21.63
CA ALA A 308 -6.16 11.47 -22.97
C ALA A 308 -5.11 12.31 -23.73
N LEU A 309 -4.95 13.59 -23.39
CA LEU A 309 -3.92 14.47 -23.94
C LEU A 309 -2.49 14.09 -23.53
N LYS A 310 -2.28 13.05 -22.72
CA LYS A 310 -0.96 12.40 -22.55
C LYS A 310 -0.45 11.76 -23.85
N ARG A 311 -1.35 11.51 -24.81
CA ARG A 311 -1.02 11.10 -26.18
C ARG A 311 -1.23 12.28 -27.12
N HIS A 312 -0.19 12.61 -27.89
CA HIS A 312 -0.27 13.65 -28.92
C HIS A 312 -1.18 13.16 -30.07
N PRO A 313 -2.09 14.00 -30.63
CA PRO A 313 -3.01 13.62 -31.71
C PRO A 313 -2.37 12.88 -32.89
N ASP A 314 -1.25 13.38 -33.41
CA ASP A 314 -0.48 12.75 -34.51
C ASP A 314 0.13 11.37 -34.18
N VAL A 315 0.32 11.03 -32.91
CA VAL A 315 0.95 9.77 -32.51
C VAL A 315 -0.09 8.66 -32.46
N ARG A 316 0.06 7.67 -33.35
CA ARG A 316 -0.88 6.55 -33.43
C ARG A 316 -0.76 5.63 -32.24
N ILE A 317 -1.88 5.18 -31.68
CA ILE A 317 -1.91 4.04 -30.76
C ILE A 317 -1.66 2.77 -31.57
N ASP A 318 -0.50 2.17 -31.37
CA ASP A 318 -0.05 0.99 -32.06
C ASP A 318 -0.63 -0.29 -31.48
N GLN A 319 -0.75 -0.37 -30.15
CA GLN A 319 -1.24 -1.57 -29.50
C GLN A 319 -2.05 -1.22 -28.24
N VAL A 320 -3.00 -2.09 -27.95
CA VAL A 320 -3.77 -2.12 -26.72
C VAL A 320 -3.40 -3.42 -26.02
N VAL A 321 -2.89 -3.34 -24.79
CA VAL A 321 -2.34 -4.49 -24.05
C VAL A 321 -2.98 -4.60 -22.68
N ASP A 322 -3.04 -5.82 -22.15
CA ASP A 322 -3.55 -6.05 -20.80
C ASP A 322 -2.50 -5.63 -19.74
N TYR A 323 -2.92 -5.51 -18.49
CA TYR A 323 -2.04 -5.10 -17.39
C TYR A 323 -0.78 -5.97 -17.31
N GLY A 324 0.41 -5.35 -17.37
CA GLY A 324 1.70 -6.04 -17.27
C GLY A 324 2.11 -6.86 -18.50
N GLU A 325 1.34 -6.84 -19.59
CA GLU A 325 1.72 -7.49 -20.85
C GLU A 325 2.91 -6.76 -21.50
N ARG A 326 3.93 -7.51 -21.94
CA ARG A 326 5.21 -6.95 -22.41
C ARG A 326 5.04 -6.08 -23.66
N MET A 327 5.59 -4.86 -23.63
CA MET A 327 5.62 -3.93 -24.76
C MET A 327 6.90 -4.12 -25.58
N ILE A 328 6.84 -4.96 -26.62
CA ILE A 328 8.02 -5.39 -27.41
C ILE A 328 8.22 -4.55 -28.67
N GLU A 329 7.17 -4.27 -29.43
CA GLU A 329 7.29 -3.51 -30.68
C GLU A 329 7.46 -2.00 -30.42
N PRO A 330 8.16 -1.24 -31.28
CA PRO A 330 8.19 0.22 -31.21
C PRO A 330 6.80 0.84 -31.34
N GLY A 331 6.61 2.04 -30.77
CA GLY A 331 5.38 2.80 -30.93
C GLY A 331 4.69 3.18 -29.63
N PHE A 332 3.42 3.56 -29.73
CA PHE A 332 2.63 4.04 -28.59
C PHE A 332 1.59 3.00 -28.15
N TYR A 333 1.52 2.73 -26.85
CA TYR A 333 0.64 1.71 -26.27
C TYR A 333 -0.43 2.33 -25.38
N PHE A 334 -1.60 1.70 -25.35
CA PHE A 334 -2.53 1.78 -24.23
C PHE A 334 -2.43 0.49 -23.41
N MET A 335 -2.26 0.60 -22.09
CA MET A 335 -2.30 -0.54 -21.18
C MET A 335 -3.54 -0.46 -20.28
N ASN A 336 -4.30 -1.55 -20.19
CA ASN A 336 -5.43 -1.65 -19.27
C ASN A 336 -4.96 -1.60 -17.81
N SER A 337 -5.46 -0.66 -17.01
CA SER A 337 -5.09 -0.49 -15.60
C SER A 337 -6.14 0.34 -14.83
N PRO A 338 -6.13 0.34 -13.48
CA PRO A 338 -6.92 1.28 -12.69
C PRO A 338 -6.28 2.69 -12.72
N GLY A 339 -7.03 3.71 -12.32
CA GLY A 339 -6.57 5.09 -12.20
C GLY A 339 -5.70 5.33 -10.96
N ASN A 340 -5.62 4.36 -10.04
CA ASN A 340 -4.66 4.41 -8.96
C ASN A 340 -3.22 4.39 -9.50
N ASP A 341 -2.47 5.46 -9.20
CA ASP A 341 -1.17 5.74 -9.78
C ASP A 341 -0.12 4.64 -9.55
N LEU A 342 0.01 4.18 -8.31
CA LEU A 342 0.98 3.15 -7.95
C LEU A 342 0.62 1.79 -8.55
N GLU A 343 -0.67 1.42 -8.57
CA GLU A 343 -1.14 0.20 -9.21
C GLU A 343 -0.92 0.24 -10.72
N SER A 344 -1.26 1.35 -11.38
CA SER A 344 -1.04 1.54 -12.82
C SER A 344 0.44 1.42 -13.20
N ILE A 345 1.32 2.16 -12.51
CA ILE A 345 2.77 2.18 -12.78
C ILE A 345 3.38 0.79 -12.60
N ALA A 346 2.97 0.01 -11.60
CA ALA A 346 3.50 -1.34 -11.41
C ALA A 346 3.25 -2.24 -12.64
N GLY A 347 2.08 -2.11 -13.27
CA GLY A 347 1.79 -2.76 -14.55
C GLY A 347 2.66 -2.24 -15.68
N GLN A 348 2.85 -0.92 -15.80
CA GLN A 348 3.66 -0.31 -16.86
C GLN A 348 5.13 -0.71 -16.76
N VAL A 349 5.67 -0.80 -15.54
CA VAL A 349 7.03 -1.26 -15.27
C VAL A 349 7.14 -2.76 -15.57
N ALA A 350 6.19 -3.59 -15.13
CA ALA A 350 6.20 -5.01 -15.48
C ALA A 350 6.11 -5.24 -17.00
N ALA A 351 5.41 -4.37 -17.73
CA ALA A 351 5.34 -4.36 -19.18
C ALA A 351 6.65 -3.89 -19.86
N GLY A 352 7.62 -3.40 -19.09
CA GLY A 352 8.98 -3.06 -19.55
C GLY A 352 9.31 -1.57 -19.57
N SER A 353 8.53 -0.70 -18.91
CA SER A 353 8.81 0.74 -18.87
C SER A 353 10.02 1.05 -18.00
N ASN A 354 11.08 1.57 -18.61
CA ASN A 354 12.36 1.88 -17.95
C ASN A 354 12.55 3.38 -17.62
N LEU A 355 11.53 4.20 -17.85
CA LEU A 355 11.44 5.59 -17.41
C LEU A 355 9.97 5.98 -17.23
N ILE A 356 9.66 6.80 -16.23
CA ILE A 356 8.30 7.29 -15.95
C ILE A 356 8.26 8.81 -16.06
N ILE A 357 7.26 9.34 -16.77
CA ILE A 357 6.86 10.75 -16.70
C ILE A 357 5.57 10.81 -15.87
N PHE A 358 5.66 11.44 -14.71
CA PHE A 358 4.58 11.53 -13.75
C PHE A 358 4.03 12.96 -13.68
N ILE A 359 2.79 13.15 -14.12
CA ILE A 359 2.16 14.48 -14.18
C ILE A 359 1.32 14.71 -12.92
N THR A 360 1.49 15.87 -12.30
CA THR A 360 0.71 16.22 -11.09
C THR A 360 0.42 17.71 -10.99
N GLY A 361 -0.82 18.06 -10.65
CA GLY A 361 -1.19 19.43 -10.31
C GLY A 361 -1.17 19.73 -8.81
N ASN A 362 -1.33 18.72 -7.97
CA ASN A 362 -1.25 18.90 -6.52
C ASN A 362 0.17 18.74 -5.95
N GLY A 363 1.07 18.12 -6.72
CA GLY A 363 2.44 17.83 -6.33
C GLY A 363 2.64 16.45 -5.71
N SER A 364 2.14 15.39 -6.34
CA SER A 364 2.45 14.01 -5.93
C SER A 364 3.95 13.77 -5.96
N ILE A 365 4.50 13.17 -4.91
CA ILE A 365 5.92 12.77 -4.87
C ILE A 365 6.14 11.30 -5.25
N THR A 366 5.10 10.62 -5.78
CA THR A 366 5.11 9.20 -6.14
C THR A 366 6.34 8.85 -6.99
N ASN A 367 7.12 7.84 -6.57
CA ASN A 367 8.20 7.25 -7.37
C ASN A 367 8.17 5.73 -7.28
N PHE A 368 8.70 5.07 -8.32
CA PHE A 368 8.85 3.61 -8.35
C PHE A 368 10.23 3.17 -7.81
N PRO A 369 10.37 1.98 -7.18
CA PRO A 369 11.62 1.60 -6.49
C PRO A 369 12.90 1.60 -7.32
N PHE A 370 12.82 1.29 -8.61
CA PHE A 370 14.01 1.17 -9.47
C PHE A 370 13.87 1.76 -10.87
N VAL A 371 12.79 2.51 -11.12
CA VAL A 371 12.55 3.17 -12.41
C VAL A 371 12.54 4.68 -12.18
N PRO A 372 13.43 5.45 -12.83
CA PRO A 372 13.50 6.88 -12.62
C PRO A 372 12.18 7.55 -13.01
N THR A 373 11.73 8.48 -12.18
CA THR A 373 10.42 9.13 -12.29
C THR A 373 10.58 10.64 -12.41
N ILE A 374 10.40 11.15 -13.63
CA ILE A 374 10.41 12.57 -13.95
C ILE A 374 9.06 13.17 -13.56
N LYS A 375 9.05 14.06 -12.57
CA LYS A 375 7.83 14.70 -12.08
C LYS A 375 7.59 16.04 -12.76
N VAL A 376 6.40 16.20 -13.32
CA VAL A 376 5.96 17.36 -14.09
C VAL A 376 4.84 18.07 -13.34
N MET A 377 5.11 19.29 -12.87
CA MET A 377 4.13 20.13 -12.18
C MET A 377 3.35 21.01 -13.15
N THR A 378 2.03 21.06 -13.01
CA THR A 378 1.14 21.77 -13.96
C THR A 378 1.15 23.29 -13.87
N THR A 379 1.56 23.86 -12.72
CA THR A 379 1.55 25.31 -12.46
C THR A 379 2.84 25.79 -11.76
N THR A 380 3.27 27.01 -12.09
CA THR A 380 4.56 27.56 -11.62
C THR A 380 4.58 27.81 -10.12
N ALA A 381 3.53 28.43 -9.56
CA ALA A 381 3.46 28.68 -8.12
C ALA A 381 3.56 27.39 -7.28
N ARG A 382 2.97 26.29 -7.77
CA ARG A 382 3.04 25.00 -7.10
C ARG A 382 4.41 24.33 -7.28
N TYR A 383 5.03 24.51 -8.44
CA TYR A 383 6.40 24.04 -8.69
C TYR A 383 7.38 24.71 -7.73
N GLU A 384 7.33 26.02 -7.58
CA GLU A 384 8.22 26.78 -6.68
C GLU A 384 8.08 26.33 -5.21
N LEU A 385 6.86 26.00 -4.78
CA LEU A 385 6.61 25.48 -3.44
C LEU A 385 7.26 24.11 -3.18
N LEU A 386 7.40 23.28 -4.23
CA LEU A 386 7.83 21.88 -4.18
C LEU A 386 9.06 21.63 -5.08
N ALA A 387 9.89 22.65 -5.29
CA ALA A 387 10.97 22.60 -6.29
C ALA A 387 12.04 21.53 -5.98
N ALA A 388 12.16 21.10 -4.72
CA ALA A 388 13.05 20.00 -4.33
C ALA A 388 12.51 18.62 -4.76
N GLU A 389 11.20 18.51 -5.00
CA GLU A 389 10.52 17.28 -5.36
C GLU A 389 10.01 17.27 -6.82
N MET A 390 10.24 18.32 -7.61
CA MET A 390 9.70 18.45 -8.97
C MET A 390 10.80 18.69 -10.00
N ASP A 391 10.85 17.83 -11.02
CA ASP A 391 11.88 17.91 -12.07
C ASP A 391 11.55 19.00 -13.11
N ILE A 392 10.27 19.14 -13.49
CA ILE A 392 9.83 20.02 -14.59
C ILE A 392 8.68 20.94 -14.14
N ASN A 393 8.80 22.22 -14.46
CA ASN A 393 7.72 23.21 -14.36
C ASN A 393 6.98 23.35 -15.71
N ALA A 394 5.86 22.64 -15.87
CA ALA A 394 4.99 22.81 -17.04
C ALA A 394 4.13 24.09 -16.97
N GLY A 395 4.01 24.69 -15.79
CA GLY A 395 3.32 25.97 -15.58
C GLY A 395 3.91 27.12 -16.40
N ARG A 396 5.19 27.04 -16.78
CA ARG A 396 5.83 28.00 -17.69
C ARG A 396 5.09 28.16 -19.02
N TYR A 397 4.40 27.13 -19.49
CA TYR A 397 3.54 27.24 -20.68
C TYR A 397 2.38 28.23 -20.45
N LEU A 398 1.76 28.17 -19.26
CA LEU A 398 0.70 29.10 -18.85
C LEU A 398 1.24 30.53 -18.67
N ASP A 399 2.53 30.65 -18.34
CA ASP A 399 3.24 31.93 -18.20
C ASP A 399 3.76 32.49 -19.55
N GLY A 400 3.42 31.84 -20.66
CA GLY A 400 3.72 32.32 -22.02
C GLY A 400 4.97 31.73 -22.68
N VAL A 401 5.66 30.77 -22.05
CA VAL A 401 6.76 30.05 -22.70
C VAL A 401 6.19 29.13 -23.81
N PRO A 402 6.69 29.19 -25.05
CA PRO A 402 6.22 28.32 -26.11
C PRO A 402 6.44 26.83 -25.80
N MET A 403 5.44 25.99 -26.03
CA MET A 403 5.52 24.53 -25.79
C MET A 403 6.76 23.91 -26.44
N ALA A 404 7.10 24.31 -27.68
CA ALA A 404 8.28 23.78 -28.39
C ALA A 404 9.62 24.05 -27.67
N ALA A 405 9.75 25.18 -26.96
CA ALA A 405 10.96 25.46 -26.17
C ALA A 405 11.00 24.57 -24.93
N LEU A 406 9.87 24.47 -24.22
CA LEU A 406 9.73 23.63 -23.04
C LEU A 406 9.92 22.14 -23.34
N THR A 407 9.42 21.65 -24.48
CA THR A 407 9.64 20.28 -24.96
C THR A 407 11.11 19.98 -25.15
N ARG A 408 11.88 20.89 -25.76
CA ARG A 408 13.32 20.69 -25.99
C ARG A 408 14.06 20.51 -24.66
N GLU A 409 13.88 21.45 -23.74
CA GLU A 409 14.48 21.41 -22.39
C GLU A 409 14.08 20.13 -21.65
N SER A 410 12.82 19.71 -21.78
CA SER A 410 12.30 18.52 -21.08
C SER A 410 12.82 17.21 -21.68
N VAL A 411 13.00 17.14 -23.01
CA VAL A 411 13.60 15.98 -23.69
C VAL A 411 15.09 15.87 -23.34
N ASP A 412 15.81 16.99 -23.27
CA ASP A 412 17.21 16.99 -22.84
C ASP A 412 17.36 16.44 -21.40
N LEU A 413 16.47 16.86 -20.49
CA LEU A 413 16.43 16.33 -19.13
C LEU A 413 16.05 14.84 -19.10
N LEU A 414 15.10 14.40 -19.93
CA LEU A 414 14.74 12.98 -20.06
C LEU A 414 15.94 12.13 -20.46
N VAL A 415 16.71 12.57 -21.45
CA VAL A 415 17.93 11.87 -21.89
C VAL A 415 19.00 11.87 -20.80
N ALA A 416 19.18 12.99 -20.08
CA ALA A 416 20.12 13.07 -18.97
C ALA A 416 19.75 12.10 -17.83
N ILE A 417 18.46 12.03 -17.46
CA ILE A 417 17.98 11.12 -16.42
C ILE A 417 18.09 9.66 -16.86
N ALA A 418 17.74 9.34 -18.10
CA ALA A 418 17.98 8.02 -18.68
C ALA A 418 19.46 7.63 -18.64
N SER A 419 20.35 8.61 -18.84
CA SER A 419 21.81 8.47 -18.83
C SER A 419 22.44 8.35 -17.44
N GLY A 420 21.66 8.45 -16.36
CA GLY A 420 22.12 8.24 -14.98
C GLY A 420 22.04 9.46 -14.08
N GLN A 421 21.60 10.62 -14.58
CA GLN A 421 21.23 11.70 -13.67
C GLN A 421 20.06 11.23 -12.79
N GLN A 422 20.18 11.43 -11.48
CA GLN A 422 19.10 11.13 -10.55
C GLN A 422 18.00 12.18 -10.69
N SER A 423 16.75 11.71 -10.79
CA SER A 423 15.56 12.56 -10.65
C SER A 423 15.43 13.11 -9.22
N CYS A 424 14.65 14.17 -9.04
CA CYS A 424 14.31 14.69 -7.71
C CYS A 424 13.72 13.60 -6.79
N GLY A 425 13.00 12.63 -7.36
CA GLY A 425 12.41 11.52 -6.60
C GLY A 425 13.45 10.54 -6.05
N GLU A 426 14.46 10.23 -6.85
CA GLU A 426 15.56 9.36 -6.45
C GLU A 426 16.41 10.04 -5.36
N LEU A 427 16.71 11.33 -5.52
CA LEU A 427 17.42 12.13 -4.52
C LEU A 427 16.65 12.23 -3.20
N ALA A 428 15.33 12.20 -3.24
CA ALA A 428 14.48 12.25 -2.06
C ALA A 428 14.47 10.94 -1.24
N GLY A 429 14.96 9.81 -1.79
CA GLY A 429 14.96 8.52 -1.10
C GLY A 429 13.54 7.97 -0.82
N HIS A 430 12.57 8.36 -1.63
CA HIS A 430 11.16 7.97 -1.50
C HIS A 430 10.74 7.13 -2.70
N SER A 431 10.24 5.91 -2.48
CA SER A 431 9.66 5.07 -3.52
C SER A 431 8.70 4.04 -2.94
N GLN A 432 7.73 3.61 -3.75
CA GLN A 432 6.63 2.72 -3.33
C GLN A 432 6.14 1.86 -4.49
N ILE A 433 5.54 0.71 -4.17
CA ILE A 433 4.89 -0.16 -5.15
C ILE A 433 3.53 -0.62 -4.60
N SER A 434 2.54 -0.68 -5.49
CA SER A 434 1.27 -1.37 -5.28
C SER A 434 0.93 -2.13 -6.55
N ILE A 435 0.42 -3.36 -6.45
CA ILE A 435 0.00 -4.15 -7.63
C ILE A 435 -1.53 -4.08 -7.72
N TRP A 436 -2.07 -4.09 -8.94
CA TRP A 436 -3.53 -4.07 -9.14
C TRP A 436 -4.23 -5.24 -8.42
N ARG A 437 -5.29 -4.87 -7.70
CA ARG A 437 -5.86 -5.68 -6.62
C ARG A 437 -6.58 -6.94 -7.07
N ASN A 438 -6.66 -7.91 -6.16
CA ASN A 438 -7.58 -9.05 -6.24
C ASN A 438 -9.03 -8.61 -5.97
N TRP A 439 -9.94 -8.80 -6.92
CA TRP A 439 -11.33 -8.31 -6.83
C TRP A 439 -12.24 -9.47 -6.41
N GLN A 440 -12.34 -9.80 -5.13
CA GLN A 440 -13.00 -11.05 -4.68
C GLN A 440 -14.37 -11.34 -5.31
N GLN A 441 -15.17 -10.31 -5.61
CA GLN A 441 -16.42 -10.49 -6.34
C GLN A 441 -16.16 -10.51 -7.85
N THR A 442 -16.64 -11.56 -8.52
CA THR A 442 -16.57 -11.71 -9.97
C THR A 442 -17.92 -11.51 -10.66
N ASP A 443 -18.97 -11.16 -9.89
CA ASP A 443 -20.31 -10.85 -10.38
C ASP A 443 -21.10 -10.02 -9.35
N ARG A 444 -22.35 -9.67 -9.67
CA ARG A 444 -23.26 -8.89 -8.80
C ARG A 444 -24.07 -9.73 -7.81
N SER A 445 -23.97 -11.06 -7.80
CA SER A 445 -24.87 -11.95 -7.05
C SER A 445 -24.83 -11.74 -5.54
N ARG A 446 -23.65 -11.42 -4.99
CA ARG A 446 -23.45 -11.18 -3.54
C ARG A 446 -23.63 -9.72 -3.14
N LEU A 447 -23.72 -8.81 -4.11
CA LEU A 447 -23.75 -7.38 -3.86
C LEU A 447 -24.92 -6.95 -2.95
N PRO A 448 -26.18 -7.39 -3.17
CA PRO A 448 -27.28 -7.04 -2.26
C PRO A 448 -27.00 -7.50 -0.83
N LEU A 449 -26.53 -8.75 -0.68
CA LEU A 449 -26.25 -9.36 0.63
C LEU A 449 -25.14 -8.61 1.38
N ILE A 450 -24.11 -8.14 0.68
CA ILE A 450 -23.03 -7.33 1.25
C ILE A 450 -23.51 -5.92 1.65
N LEU A 451 -24.32 -5.27 0.81
CA LEU A 451 -24.84 -3.93 1.07
C LEU A 451 -25.87 -3.89 2.21
N GLU A 452 -26.62 -4.98 2.41
CA GLU A 452 -27.66 -5.11 3.43
C GLU A 452 -27.16 -5.68 4.77
N ARG A 453 -25.84 -5.94 4.91
CA ARG A 453 -25.26 -6.48 6.16
C ARG A 453 -25.63 -5.59 7.35
N ALA A 454 -26.12 -6.23 8.41
CA ALA A 454 -26.41 -5.55 9.66
C ALA A 454 -25.12 -4.93 10.23
N LYS A 455 -25.20 -3.65 10.61
CA LYS A 455 -24.08 -2.98 11.27
C LYS A 455 -23.91 -3.55 12.69
N PRO A 456 -22.67 -3.83 13.12
CA PRO A 456 -22.41 -4.24 14.49
C PRO A 456 -22.92 -3.21 15.51
N THR A 457 -23.37 -3.67 16.67
CA THR A 457 -24.06 -2.82 17.67
C THR A 457 -23.11 -1.96 18.50
N GLY A 458 -21.81 -2.28 18.52
CA GLY A 458 -20.82 -1.71 19.43
C GLY A 458 -20.93 -2.23 20.88
N GLN A 459 -21.94 -3.03 21.21
CA GLN A 459 -22.21 -3.50 22.57
C GLN A 459 -21.53 -4.83 22.87
N PRO A 460 -21.05 -5.05 24.11
CA PRO A 460 -20.41 -6.31 24.48
C PRO A 460 -21.40 -7.49 24.37
N ILE A 461 -20.86 -8.65 23.99
CA ILE A 461 -21.59 -9.92 23.90
C ILE A 461 -21.75 -10.51 25.29
N ALA A 462 -22.92 -11.08 25.58
CA ALA A 462 -23.22 -11.69 26.87
C ALA A 462 -22.36 -12.96 27.12
N VAL A 463 -21.65 -12.96 28.25
CA VAL A 463 -20.74 -14.04 28.66
C VAL A 463 -21.19 -14.76 29.93
N GLU A 464 -20.79 -16.01 30.08
CA GLU A 464 -20.87 -16.75 31.33
C GLU A 464 -19.72 -16.30 32.25
N THR A 465 -20.05 -15.54 33.29
CA THR A 465 -19.08 -15.18 34.33
C THR A 465 -19.04 -16.31 35.37
N GLY A 466 -18.22 -17.32 35.13
CA GLY A 466 -17.83 -18.27 36.18
C GLY A 466 -16.86 -17.63 37.17
N ALA A 467 -16.98 -17.93 38.46
CA ALA A 467 -16.00 -17.58 39.48
C ALA A 467 -14.71 -18.42 39.29
N GLY A 468 -13.95 -18.15 38.24
CA GLY A 468 -12.67 -18.79 37.98
C GLY A 468 -11.58 -18.14 38.83
N GLU A 469 -11.34 -18.64 40.03
CA GLU A 469 -10.09 -18.35 40.75
C GLU A 469 -8.92 -18.92 39.92
N ILE A 470 -8.06 -18.03 39.40
CA ILE A 470 -6.79 -18.45 38.80
C ILE A 470 -5.95 -19.03 39.94
N ARG A 471 -5.84 -20.37 40.02
CA ARG A 471 -5.04 -21.07 41.05
C ARG A 471 -3.58 -20.61 40.94
N GLU A 472 -3.11 -19.91 41.97
CA GLU A 472 -1.74 -19.41 42.07
C GLU A 472 -0.74 -20.57 42.17
N THR A 473 0.36 -20.51 41.42
CA THR A 473 1.57 -21.26 41.75
C THR A 473 2.47 -20.36 42.61
N GLU A 474 2.79 -20.83 43.81
CA GLU A 474 3.67 -20.16 44.78
C GLU A 474 5.06 -19.89 44.18
N THR A 475 5.26 -18.75 43.53
CA THR A 475 6.60 -18.22 43.21
C THR A 475 6.64 -16.69 43.26
N GLY A 476 6.97 -16.15 44.44
CA GLY A 476 8.03 -15.16 44.62
C GLY A 476 7.84 -13.67 44.30
N ASP A 477 7.00 -13.22 43.36
CA ASP A 477 7.02 -11.81 42.92
C ASP A 477 5.81 -10.99 43.41
N ARG A 478 5.89 -10.47 44.64
CA ARG A 478 4.86 -9.63 45.30
C ARG A 478 4.80 -8.16 44.83
N GLU A 479 5.66 -7.71 43.92
CA GLU A 479 5.81 -6.27 43.61
C GLU A 479 4.95 -5.70 42.47
N THR A 480 4.05 -6.49 41.86
CA THR A 480 3.35 -6.04 40.63
C THR A 480 1.83 -6.03 40.70
N ARG A 481 1.24 -6.28 41.87
CA ARG A 481 -0.19 -6.05 42.11
C ARG A 481 -0.41 -4.60 42.55
N ASP A 482 -1.22 -3.85 41.81
CA ASP A 482 -2.00 -2.79 42.44
C ASP A 482 -2.86 -3.47 43.51
N LYS A 483 -2.56 -3.18 44.77
CA LYS A 483 -3.03 -3.95 45.94
C LYS A 483 -4.55 -3.89 46.17
N GLU A 484 -5.29 -3.14 45.36
CA GLU A 484 -6.72 -2.88 45.60
C GLU A 484 -7.68 -3.66 44.68
N THR A 485 -7.24 -4.29 43.58
CA THR A 485 -8.20 -4.93 42.64
C THR A 485 -7.83 -6.29 42.04
N GLY A 486 -6.60 -6.79 42.18
CA GLY A 486 -6.22 -8.10 41.59
C GLY A 486 -6.29 -8.19 40.06
N GLY A 487 -6.52 -7.06 39.35
CA GLY A 487 -6.75 -7.01 37.90
C GLY A 487 -5.51 -6.81 37.03
N LEU A 488 -5.72 -6.71 35.71
CA LEU A 488 -4.70 -6.36 34.73
C LEU A 488 -4.11 -4.97 35.02
N PRO A 489 -2.80 -4.75 34.82
CA PRO A 489 -2.18 -3.45 35.02
C PRO A 489 -2.75 -2.39 34.07
N THR A 490 -2.86 -1.15 34.56
CA THR A 490 -3.26 0.00 33.71
C THR A 490 -2.26 0.17 32.56
N VAL A 491 -2.78 0.17 31.32
CA VAL A 491 -1.97 0.40 30.12
C VAL A 491 -1.47 1.84 30.14
N ARG A 492 -0.15 2.02 30.10
CA ARG A 492 0.46 3.35 30.00
C ARG A 492 0.76 3.65 28.54
N PRO A 493 0.33 4.82 28.01
CA PRO A 493 0.75 5.28 26.69
C PRO A 493 2.27 5.42 26.63
N ARG A 494 2.89 4.90 25.56
CA ARG A 494 4.36 4.87 25.40
C ARG A 494 4.83 5.22 23.99
N VAL A 495 3.95 5.16 22.99
CA VAL A 495 4.33 5.30 21.58
C VAL A 495 3.89 6.67 21.05
N ASN A 496 4.82 7.39 20.43
CA ASN A 496 4.51 8.56 19.62
C ASN A 496 4.25 8.10 18.19
N LEU A 497 3.02 8.24 17.72
CA LEU A 497 2.53 7.71 16.46
C LEU A 497 2.51 8.78 15.38
N ILE A 498 3.16 8.50 14.25
CA ILE A 498 2.93 9.20 12.99
C ILE A 498 1.98 8.34 12.16
N LEU A 499 0.79 8.84 11.90
CA LEU A 499 -0.25 8.12 11.18
C LEU A 499 -0.40 8.70 9.77
N PRO A 500 0.20 8.06 8.73
CA PRO A 500 0.09 8.54 7.37
C PRO A 500 -1.36 8.41 6.88
N THR A 501 -1.89 9.42 6.19
CA THR A 501 -3.29 9.35 5.70
C THR A 501 -3.41 8.51 4.42
N SER A 502 -2.28 8.24 3.76
CA SER A 502 -2.21 7.56 2.48
C SER A 502 -0.90 6.82 2.26
N LEU A 503 -0.87 5.93 1.26
CA LEU A 503 0.34 5.25 0.81
C LEU A 503 1.48 6.25 0.54
N CYS A 504 1.25 7.30 -0.26
CA CYS A 504 2.26 8.30 -0.62
C CYS A 504 2.94 8.97 0.60
N SER A 505 2.20 9.22 1.68
CA SER A 505 2.73 9.76 2.94
C SER A 505 3.47 8.73 3.80
N GLY A 506 3.28 7.44 3.55
CA GLY A 506 3.81 6.35 4.38
C GLY A 506 5.34 6.27 4.43
N GLN A 507 6.01 6.47 3.30
CA GLN A 507 7.48 6.43 3.28
C GLN A 507 8.08 7.69 3.94
N ILE A 508 7.44 8.86 3.83
CA ILE A 508 7.85 10.04 4.60
C ILE A 508 7.65 9.81 6.10
N ALA A 509 6.56 9.16 6.49
CA ALA A 509 6.35 8.80 7.89
C ALA A 509 7.47 7.88 8.42
N ARG A 510 7.95 6.92 7.61
CA ARG A 510 9.12 6.09 7.95
C ARG A 510 10.39 6.92 8.08
N LEU A 511 10.65 7.85 7.16
CA LEU A 511 11.79 8.79 7.25
C LEU A 511 11.73 9.63 8.53
N ALA A 512 10.54 10.15 8.87
CA ALA A 512 10.33 10.92 10.09
C ALA A 512 10.59 10.08 11.35
N VAL A 513 10.06 8.85 11.42
CA VAL A 513 10.32 7.93 12.54
C VAL A 513 11.82 7.62 12.65
N ALA A 514 12.51 7.35 11.54
CA ALA A 514 13.94 7.07 11.55
C ALA A 514 14.75 8.26 12.10
N GLN A 515 14.47 9.49 11.64
CA GLN A 515 15.14 10.70 12.13
C GLN A 515 14.86 11.00 13.60
N LEU A 516 13.61 10.79 14.04
CA LEU A 516 13.22 10.98 15.44
C LEU A 516 13.91 9.96 16.36
N THR A 517 13.89 8.68 15.99
CA THR A 517 14.54 7.60 16.75
C THR A 517 16.06 7.77 16.80
N GLN A 518 16.69 8.22 15.72
CA GLN A 518 18.13 8.51 15.72
C GLN A 518 18.51 9.63 16.71
N ARG A 519 17.64 10.64 16.85
CA ARG A 519 17.87 11.78 17.74
C ARG A 519 17.55 11.49 19.20
N ASP A 520 16.52 10.68 19.45
CA ASP A 520 16.09 10.29 20.78
C ASP A 520 15.77 8.79 20.82
N PRO A 521 16.79 7.92 20.96
CA PRO A 521 16.61 6.47 20.98
C PRO A 521 15.80 5.96 22.19
N ALA A 522 15.66 6.77 23.24
CA ALA A 522 14.90 6.38 24.44
C ALA A 522 13.38 6.52 24.24
N THR A 523 12.97 7.35 23.28
CA THR A 523 11.55 7.56 22.97
C THR A 523 11.08 6.62 21.87
N SER A 524 9.97 5.93 22.11
CA SER A 524 9.36 5.06 21.10
C SER A 524 8.55 5.86 20.09
N TYR A 525 8.94 5.76 18.82
CA TYR A 525 8.21 6.29 17.67
C TYR A 525 7.73 5.13 16.78
N ALA A 526 6.53 5.24 16.23
CA ALA A 526 5.99 4.25 15.30
C ALA A 526 5.25 4.94 14.15
N THR A 527 5.13 4.23 13.03
CA THR A 527 4.27 4.61 11.90
C THR A 527 3.54 3.40 11.36
N LEU A 528 2.30 3.60 10.92
CA LEU A 528 1.44 2.55 10.38
C LEU A 528 1.22 2.79 8.89
N VAL A 529 2.17 2.32 8.08
CA VAL A 529 2.14 2.51 6.61
C VAL A 529 1.17 1.53 5.98
N HIS A 530 0.25 2.04 5.16
CA HIS A 530 -0.77 1.26 4.47
C HIS A 530 -1.00 1.71 3.03
N THR A 531 -1.73 0.91 2.26
CA THR A 531 -2.05 1.17 0.85
C THR A 531 -3.35 1.95 0.62
N GLU A 532 -4.17 2.14 1.65
CA GLU A 532 -5.43 2.90 1.55
C GLU A 532 -5.20 4.44 1.57
N GLY A 533 -6.28 5.22 1.40
CA GLY A 533 -6.29 6.68 1.49
C GLY A 533 -6.41 7.43 0.15
N CYS A 534 -5.88 6.89 -0.96
CA CYS A 534 -6.02 7.48 -2.30
C CYS A 534 -6.91 6.62 -3.23
N GLY A 535 -6.92 5.29 -3.08
CA GLY A 535 -7.81 4.36 -3.79
C GLY A 535 -9.20 4.13 -3.15
N VAL A 536 -9.44 4.64 -1.95
CA VAL A 536 -10.68 4.35 -1.17
C VAL A 536 -11.89 5.08 -1.78
N ALA A 537 -12.61 4.41 -2.67
CA ALA A 537 -13.81 4.97 -3.31
C ALA A 537 -15.13 4.65 -2.58
N PHE A 538 -15.18 3.57 -1.80
CA PHE A 538 -16.46 2.93 -1.39
C PHE A 538 -16.89 3.27 0.03
N ALA A 539 -18.19 3.24 0.30
CA ALA A 539 -18.73 3.48 1.65
C ALA A 539 -18.21 2.46 2.68
N SER A 540 -18.14 1.17 2.32
CA SER A 540 -17.66 0.12 3.21
C SER A 540 -16.14 0.17 3.44
N THR A 541 -15.34 0.29 2.38
CA THR A 541 -13.88 0.47 2.51
C THR A 541 -13.52 1.80 3.18
N ARG A 542 -14.31 2.86 2.96
CA ARG A 542 -14.16 4.14 3.66
C ARG A 542 -14.51 4.02 5.14
N ALA A 543 -15.53 3.23 5.50
CA ALA A 543 -15.85 2.94 6.89
C ALA A 543 -14.72 2.15 7.56
N VAL A 544 -14.24 1.07 6.93
CA VAL A 544 -13.07 0.29 7.41
C VAL A 544 -11.87 1.20 7.64
N TYR A 545 -11.54 2.04 6.66
CA TYR A 545 -10.47 3.03 6.78
C TYR A 545 -10.74 4.00 7.94
N ALA A 546 -11.92 4.62 8.00
CA ALA A 546 -12.26 5.61 9.02
C ALA A 546 -12.18 5.04 10.44
N GLU A 547 -12.82 3.90 10.69
CA GLU A 547 -12.79 3.21 11.99
C GLU A 547 -11.36 2.86 12.38
N THR A 548 -10.58 2.31 11.43
CA THR A 548 -9.19 1.94 11.72
C THR A 548 -8.32 3.15 12.06
N MET A 549 -8.45 4.26 11.31
CA MET A 549 -7.66 5.47 11.55
C MET A 549 -8.02 6.13 12.89
N VAL A 550 -9.31 6.21 13.23
CA VAL A 550 -9.78 6.72 14.52
C VAL A 550 -9.33 5.80 15.66
N GLY A 551 -9.46 4.49 15.47
CA GLY A 551 -9.06 3.46 16.45
C GLY A 551 -7.59 3.56 16.84
N TYR A 552 -6.68 3.70 15.86
CA TYR A 552 -5.26 3.91 16.15
C TYR A 552 -4.94 5.29 16.72
N ALA A 553 -5.64 6.34 16.27
CA ALA A 553 -5.44 7.69 16.79
C ALA A 553 -5.82 7.80 18.28
N ASP A 554 -6.82 7.04 18.72
CA ASP A 554 -7.32 6.95 20.10
C ASP A 554 -6.79 5.74 20.88
N HIS A 555 -5.73 5.09 20.39
CA HIS A 555 -5.25 3.82 20.92
C HIS A 555 -4.58 3.98 22.30
N PRO A 556 -4.84 3.09 23.29
CA PRO A 556 -4.32 3.25 24.67
C PRO A 556 -2.79 3.16 24.81
N LEU A 557 -2.09 2.56 23.85
CA LEU A 557 -0.62 2.56 23.78
C LEU A 557 -0.02 3.86 23.22
N VAL A 558 -0.84 4.68 22.57
CA VAL A 558 -0.38 5.89 21.86
C VAL A 558 -0.41 7.08 22.81
N ALA A 559 0.76 7.64 23.05
CA ALA A 559 0.89 8.86 23.84
C ALA A 559 0.50 10.08 23.03
N ARG A 560 0.90 10.14 21.76
CA ARG A 560 0.68 11.29 20.89
C ARG A 560 0.52 10.82 19.46
N THR A 561 -0.42 11.42 18.74
CA THR A 561 -0.66 11.14 17.33
C THR A 561 -0.42 12.39 16.50
N LEU A 562 0.31 12.23 15.39
CA LEU A 562 0.37 13.22 14.32
C LEU A 562 -0.13 12.57 13.04
N PHE A 563 -1.11 13.22 12.39
CA PHE A 563 -1.54 12.84 11.06
C PHE A 563 -0.62 13.49 10.02
N LEU A 564 -0.07 12.65 9.15
CA LEU A 564 0.76 13.08 8.04
C LEU A 564 0.03 12.81 6.74
N GLU A 565 -0.52 13.85 6.13
CA GLU A 565 -1.05 13.72 4.78
C GLU A 565 0.02 13.99 3.74
N HIS A 566 -0.14 13.34 2.60
CA HIS A 566 0.52 13.80 1.40
C HIS A 566 -0.20 15.02 0.80
N GLY A 567 -1.52 15.12 1.03
CA GLY A 567 -2.47 16.01 0.35
C GLY A 567 -3.29 15.27 -0.73
N CYS A 568 -3.50 13.96 -0.54
CA CYS A 568 -4.33 13.14 -1.43
C CYS A 568 -5.75 13.70 -1.60
N GLU A 569 -6.38 13.31 -2.70
CA GLU A 569 -7.66 13.88 -3.12
C GLU A 569 -8.85 13.42 -2.27
N LYS A 570 -8.72 12.24 -1.65
CA LYS A 570 -9.79 11.54 -0.91
C LYS A 570 -9.57 11.61 0.62
N ALA A 571 -8.40 11.20 1.14
CA ALA A 571 -8.10 11.21 2.57
C ALA A 571 -7.16 12.37 2.99
N HIS A 572 -7.74 13.55 3.13
CA HIS A 572 -7.03 14.77 3.58
C HIS A 572 -7.22 15.03 5.09
N ASN A 573 -6.40 15.92 5.65
CA ASN A 573 -6.40 16.24 7.08
C ASN A 573 -7.77 16.72 7.58
N ASP A 574 -8.49 17.57 6.83
CA ASP A 574 -9.84 17.99 7.24
C ASP A 574 -10.84 16.84 7.32
N TYR A 575 -10.72 15.83 6.44
CA TYR A 575 -11.55 14.64 6.51
C TYR A 575 -11.27 13.89 7.81
N LEU A 576 -10.00 13.68 8.16
CA LEU A 576 -9.63 13.05 9.43
C LEU A 576 -10.07 13.87 10.65
N ARG A 577 -10.00 15.21 10.60
CA ARG A 577 -10.58 16.07 11.65
C ARG A 577 -12.06 15.80 11.85
N SER A 578 -12.83 15.71 10.75
CA SER A 578 -14.26 15.41 10.84
C SER A 578 -14.53 14.05 11.47
N LEU A 579 -13.73 13.02 11.12
CA LEU A 579 -13.85 11.69 11.73
C LEU A 579 -13.57 11.71 13.25
N LEU A 580 -12.56 12.48 13.69
CA LEU A 580 -12.25 12.62 15.11
C LEU A 580 -13.40 13.31 15.86
N ILE A 581 -13.97 14.39 15.30
CA ILE A 581 -15.12 15.10 15.89
C ILE A 581 -16.32 14.15 16.01
N ASP A 582 -16.64 13.42 14.94
CA ASP A 582 -17.75 12.46 14.93
C ASP A 582 -17.54 11.33 15.96
N ALA A 583 -16.29 10.97 16.25
CA ALA A 583 -15.90 10.02 17.28
C ALA A 583 -15.84 10.60 18.71
N GLY A 584 -16.14 11.89 18.89
CA GLY A 584 -16.10 12.60 20.17
C GLY A 584 -14.69 12.93 20.67
N LEU A 585 -13.73 13.05 19.75
CA LEU A 585 -12.33 13.41 20.04
C LEU A 585 -12.06 14.86 19.62
N ASP A 586 -11.26 15.58 20.41
CA ASP A 586 -10.86 16.95 20.11
C ASP A 586 -9.70 16.98 19.10
N PRO A 587 -9.89 17.50 17.87
CA PRO A 587 -8.82 17.59 16.86
C PRO A 587 -7.61 18.42 17.30
N ALA A 588 -7.75 19.32 18.29
CA ALA A 588 -6.65 20.11 18.83
C ALA A 588 -5.64 19.26 19.63
N ALA A 589 -6.03 18.05 20.05
CA ALA A 589 -5.14 17.09 20.72
C ALA A 589 -4.19 16.34 19.77
N PHE A 590 -4.25 16.63 18.46
CA PHE A 590 -3.52 15.91 17.41
C PHE A 590 -2.60 16.84 16.61
N GLY A 591 -1.49 16.29 16.13
CA GLY A 591 -0.58 16.96 15.20
C GLY A 591 -1.05 16.82 13.77
N TRP A 592 -0.74 17.82 12.93
CA TRP A 592 -1.17 17.86 11.53
C TRP A 592 -0.01 18.35 10.65
N ALA A 593 0.40 17.52 9.69
CA ALA A 593 1.39 17.86 8.68
C ALA A 593 0.92 17.47 7.28
N SER A 594 1.38 18.19 6.27
CA SER A 594 0.99 18.02 4.87
C SER A 594 2.16 18.30 3.95
N VAL A 595 2.62 17.28 3.22
CA VAL A 595 3.78 17.42 2.31
C VAL A 595 3.54 18.50 1.27
N GLN A 596 2.36 18.46 0.67
CA GLN A 596 1.97 19.34 -0.41
C GLN A 596 1.64 20.77 0.05
N LEU A 597 1.19 20.98 1.29
CA LEU A 597 0.86 22.31 1.80
C LEU A 597 2.00 22.96 2.59
N ASP A 598 2.83 22.17 3.27
CA ASP A 598 3.94 22.67 4.09
C ASP A 598 5.23 22.88 3.28
N GLY A 599 5.24 22.55 1.98
CA GLY A 599 6.31 22.88 1.05
C GLY A 599 7.44 21.86 0.96
N GLY A 600 7.06 20.58 0.85
CA GLY A 600 7.98 19.49 0.53
C GLY A 600 8.40 18.66 1.74
N ILE A 601 9.25 17.67 1.49
CA ILE A 601 9.59 16.61 2.44
C ILE A 601 10.34 17.22 3.64
N GLN A 602 11.39 18.00 3.38
CA GLN A 602 12.26 18.55 4.43
C GLN A 602 11.50 19.45 5.42
N LYS A 603 10.64 20.33 4.92
CA LYS A 603 9.83 21.22 5.76
C LYS A 603 8.85 20.43 6.63
N VAL A 604 8.23 19.40 6.08
CA VAL A 604 7.37 18.50 6.85
C VAL A 604 8.13 17.74 7.92
N LEU A 605 9.31 17.19 7.61
CA LEU A 605 10.13 16.48 8.60
C LEU A 605 10.47 17.40 9.79
N ALA A 606 10.85 18.65 9.51
CA ALA A 606 11.10 19.65 10.54
C ALA A 606 9.84 19.98 11.37
N LYS A 607 8.67 20.10 10.72
CA LYS A 607 7.38 20.36 11.38
C LYS A 607 6.95 19.21 12.29
N VAL A 608 7.09 17.97 11.81
CA VAL A 608 6.81 16.75 12.59
C VAL A 608 7.71 16.69 13.83
N GLN A 609 9.00 16.99 13.66
CA GLN A 609 9.95 17.05 14.76
C GLN A 609 9.56 18.12 15.80
N ALA A 610 9.24 19.33 15.35
CA ALA A 610 8.82 20.42 16.23
C ALA A 610 7.56 20.05 17.04
N TYR A 611 6.59 19.37 16.43
CA TYR A 611 5.39 18.90 17.11
C TYR A 611 5.71 17.97 18.29
N PHE A 612 6.52 16.92 18.08
CA PHE A 612 6.84 15.98 19.16
C PHE A 612 7.71 16.60 20.25
N GLN A 613 8.58 17.56 19.90
CA GLN A 613 9.37 18.31 20.89
C GLN A 613 8.49 19.21 21.78
N GLN A 614 7.55 19.95 21.19
CA GLN A 614 6.65 20.85 21.94
C GLN A 614 5.68 20.07 22.82
N THR A 615 5.12 18.98 22.31
CA THR A 615 4.15 18.17 23.05
C THR A 615 4.81 17.30 24.13
N ALA A 616 6.09 16.94 23.97
CA ALA A 616 6.92 16.36 25.04
C ALA A 616 6.94 17.25 26.29
N ALA A 617 7.14 18.56 26.13
CA ALA A 617 7.22 19.52 27.22
C ALA A 617 5.89 19.71 27.97
N ASN A 618 4.76 19.60 27.28
CA ASN A 618 3.43 19.92 27.84
C ASN A 618 2.76 18.73 28.56
N GLY A 619 3.31 17.52 28.48
CA GLY A 619 2.75 16.32 29.13
C GLY A 619 1.37 15.86 28.61
N ALA A 620 0.84 16.49 27.55
CA ALA A 620 -0.45 16.15 26.97
C ALA A 620 -0.41 14.80 26.23
N SER A 621 -1.41 13.96 26.47
CA SER A 621 -1.63 12.72 25.72
C SER A 621 -2.78 12.86 24.73
N SER A 622 -2.63 12.29 23.53
CA SER A 622 -3.75 12.12 22.60
C SER A 622 -4.67 10.99 23.07
N GLY A 623 -5.97 11.17 22.87
CA GLY A 623 -6.96 10.10 23.08
C GLY A 623 -7.38 9.84 24.53
N ARG A 624 -8.31 8.90 24.68
CA ARG A 624 -8.99 8.53 25.93
C ARG A 624 -8.22 7.43 26.65
N ARG A 625 -8.18 7.50 27.99
CA ARG A 625 -7.68 6.39 28.82
C ARG A 625 -8.77 5.33 28.98
N ARG A 626 -8.42 4.06 28.77
CA ARG A 626 -9.35 2.91 28.85
C ARG A 626 -8.71 1.72 29.60
N PRO A 627 -9.52 0.82 30.18
CA PRO A 627 -9.04 -0.47 30.69
C PRO A 627 -8.31 -1.28 29.62
N ALA A 628 -7.46 -2.21 30.06
CA ALA A 628 -6.71 -3.07 29.16
C ALA A 628 -7.66 -3.94 28.31
N THR A 629 -7.45 -3.90 26.99
CA THR A 629 -8.10 -4.81 26.04
C THR A 629 -7.09 -5.83 25.56
N ILE A 630 -7.44 -7.11 25.60
CA ILE A 630 -6.62 -8.20 25.05
C ILE A 630 -7.32 -8.80 23.85
N ALA A 631 -6.62 -8.87 22.71
CA ALA A 631 -7.14 -9.57 21.55
C ALA A 631 -6.71 -11.04 21.58
N LEU A 632 -7.62 -11.95 21.20
CA LEU A 632 -7.34 -13.37 21.04
C LEU A 632 -7.47 -13.77 19.57
N LEU A 633 -6.45 -14.45 19.06
CA LEU A 633 -6.38 -14.91 17.68
C LEU A 633 -5.85 -16.35 17.63
N ALA A 634 -6.34 -17.15 16.69
CA ALA A 634 -5.73 -18.42 16.35
C ALA A 634 -5.41 -18.50 14.85
N ASP A 635 -4.27 -19.08 14.54
CA ASP A 635 -3.81 -19.38 13.19
C ASP A 635 -3.80 -20.89 12.99
N GLY A 636 -4.86 -21.37 12.33
CA GLY A 636 -5.14 -22.79 12.17
C GLY A 636 -5.87 -23.42 13.36
N ARG A 637 -6.02 -24.74 13.30
CA ARG A 637 -6.88 -25.51 14.21
C ARG A 637 -6.41 -25.39 15.68
N VAL A 638 -7.34 -25.05 16.56
CA VAL A 638 -7.10 -24.97 18.01
C VAL A 638 -7.49 -26.27 18.73
N PRO A 639 -6.57 -26.94 19.44
CA PRO A 639 -6.90 -28.09 20.28
C PRO A 639 -7.84 -27.72 21.44
N ASN A 640 -8.78 -28.59 21.79
CA ASN A 640 -9.76 -28.36 22.87
C ASN A 640 -9.15 -27.88 24.19
N ARG A 641 -8.01 -28.44 24.59
CA ARG A 641 -7.28 -28.04 25.81
C ARG A 641 -6.73 -26.60 25.73
N VAL A 642 -6.25 -26.18 24.57
CA VAL A 642 -5.78 -24.80 24.33
C VAL A 642 -6.97 -23.85 24.31
N ALA A 643 -8.05 -24.23 23.62
CA ALA A 643 -9.29 -23.46 23.59
C ALA A 643 -9.86 -23.25 25.02
N GLY A 644 -9.85 -24.28 25.86
CA GLY A 644 -10.26 -24.18 27.27
C GLY A 644 -9.35 -23.24 28.08
N ALA A 645 -8.03 -23.34 27.92
CA ALA A 645 -7.09 -22.45 28.60
C ALA A 645 -7.28 -20.97 28.19
N LEU A 646 -7.45 -20.71 26.89
CA LEU A 646 -7.71 -19.36 26.38
C LEU A 646 -9.07 -18.81 26.84
N ALA A 647 -10.09 -19.66 26.97
CA ALA A 647 -11.38 -19.26 27.53
C ALA A 647 -11.25 -18.85 29.01
N GLN A 648 -10.49 -19.59 29.82
CA GLN A 648 -10.22 -19.22 31.21
C GLN A 648 -9.44 -17.90 31.34
N VAL A 649 -8.46 -17.68 30.44
CA VAL A 649 -7.75 -16.39 30.36
C VAL A 649 -8.73 -15.27 30.03
N ALA A 650 -9.63 -15.47 29.06
CA ALA A 650 -10.65 -14.48 28.71
C ALA A 650 -11.58 -14.17 29.90
N GLN A 651 -12.08 -15.19 30.59
CA GLN A 651 -12.92 -15.03 31.78
C GLN A 651 -12.21 -14.22 32.88
N GLY A 652 -10.93 -14.51 33.16
CA GLY A 652 -10.15 -13.77 34.16
C GLY A 652 -9.97 -12.28 33.81
N ILE A 653 -9.77 -11.97 32.53
CA ILE A 653 -9.67 -10.58 32.03
C ILE A 653 -11.01 -9.85 32.22
N LEU A 654 -12.12 -10.50 31.84
CA LEU A 654 -13.47 -9.93 31.93
C LEU A 654 -13.90 -9.74 33.39
N ALA A 655 -13.59 -10.70 34.26
CA ALA A 655 -13.86 -10.60 35.70
C ALA A 655 -13.10 -9.44 36.37
N SER A 656 -11.97 -9.04 35.79
CA SER A 656 -11.17 -7.89 36.23
C SER A 656 -11.68 -6.54 35.67
N GLY A 657 -12.79 -6.53 34.93
CA GLY A 657 -13.35 -5.34 34.28
C GLY A 657 -12.62 -4.90 33.00
N GLY A 658 -11.77 -5.76 32.44
CA GLY A 658 -11.11 -5.53 31.14
C GLY A 658 -11.98 -5.93 29.95
N SER A 659 -11.41 -5.83 28.76
CA SER A 659 -12.07 -6.25 27.51
C SER A 659 -11.30 -7.37 26.83
N VAL A 660 -12.04 -8.23 26.15
CA VAL A 660 -11.48 -9.26 25.26
C VAL A 660 -12.11 -9.09 23.89
N VAL A 661 -11.30 -9.10 22.83
CA VAL A 661 -11.77 -9.03 21.46
C VAL A 661 -11.23 -10.20 20.65
N ALA A 662 -12.05 -10.79 19.78
CA ALA A 662 -11.62 -11.82 18.86
C ALA A 662 -12.14 -11.53 17.45
N PRO A 663 -11.46 -12.00 16.38
CA PRO A 663 -11.97 -11.87 15.03
C PRO A 663 -13.17 -12.80 14.80
N ASP A 664 -14.13 -12.34 14.01
CA ASP A 664 -15.21 -13.17 13.46
C ASP A 664 -14.62 -14.29 12.59
N GLN A 665 -15.30 -15.44 12.56
CA GLN A 665 -14.92 -16.66 11.84
C GLN A 665 -13.51 -17.18 12.15
N ASN A 666 -12.93 -16.84 13.31
CA ASN A 666 -11.66 -17.39 13.74
C ASN A 666 -11.82 -18.78 14.35
N GLU A 667 -10.86 -19.67 14.10
CA GLU A 667 -10.81 -21.04 14.65
C GLU A 667 -11.03 -21.10 16.17
N LEU A 668 -10.54 -20.11 16.92
CA LEU A 668 -10.77 -20.03 18.36
C LEU A 668 -12.24 -19.75 18.69
N THR A 669 -12.84 -18.76 18.03
CA THR A 669 -14.26 -18.40 18.24
C THR A 669 -15.23 -19.46 17.74
N LEU A 670 -14.79 -20.32 16.81
CA LEU A 670 -15.56 -21.45 16.31
C LEU A 670 -15.40 -22.71 17.18
N ALA A 671 -14.36 -22.80 18.01
CA ALA A 671 -14.10 -23.96 18.86
C ALA A 671 -15.22 -24.17 19.90
N PRO A 672 -15.89 -25.34 19.93
CA PRO A 672 -16.99 -25.60 20.86
C PRO A 672 -16.62 -25.36 22.32
N VAL A 673 -15.46 -25.86 22.75
CA VAL A 673 -14.97 -25.71 24.13
C VAL A 673 -14.80 -24.25 24.53
N PHE A 674 -14.27 -23.41 23.63
CA PHE A 674 -14.11 -21.98 23.91
C PHE A 674 -15.48 -21.31 24.10
N ARG A 675 -16.41 -21.62 23.19
CA ARG A 675 -17.76 -21.05 23.20
C ARG A 675 -18.58 -21.48 24.39
N GLU A 676 -18.62 -22.78 24.69
CA GLU A 676 -19.35 -23.35 25.83
C GLU A 676 -18.81 -22.85 27.17
N SER A 677 -17.51 -22.54 27.23
CA SER A 677 -16.90 -22.00 28.45
C SER A 677 -17.20 -20.51 28.65
N LEU A 678 -17.33 -19.72 27.56
CA LEU A 678 -17.36 -18.25 27.65
C LEU A 678 -18.72 -17.63 27.32
N LEU A 679 -19.47 -18.20 26.38
CA LEU A 679 -20.61 -17.55 25.73
C LEU A 679 -21.94 -18.16 26.17
N ARG A 680 -22.92 -17.30 26.47
CA ARG A 680 -24.30 -17.74 26.81
C ARG A 680 -25.12 -18.22 25.62
N SER A 681 -24.64 -17.98 24.39
CA SER A 681 -25.34 -18.28 23.14
C SER A 681 -24.44 -19.04 22.19
N ALA A 682 -25.03 -20.01 21.49
CA ALA A 682 -24.38 -20.76 20.41
C ALA A 682 -24.29 -19.98 19.08
N ILE A 683 -24.87 -18.79 18.95
CA ILE A 683 -24.65 -17.95 17.78
C ILE A 683 -24.23 -16.57 18.27
N VAL A 684 -23.08 -16.11 17.79
CA VAL A 684 -22.53 -14.80 18.11
C VAL A 684 -22.28 -14.06 16.80
N ALA A 685 -23.05 -12.99 16.59
CA ALA A 685 -22.77 -12.04 15.51
C ALA A 685 -21.65 -11.09 15.95
N PRO A 686 -20.90 -10.52 15.00
CA PRO A 686 -19.93 -9.47 15.30
C PRO A 686 -20.58 -8.30 16.06
N SER A 687 -19.94 -7.89 17.15
CA SER A 687 -20.35 -6.72 17.93
C SER A 687 -19.58 -5.46 17.56
N LEU A 688 -18.44 -5.58 16.89
CA LEU A 688 -17.64 -4.47 16.38
C LEU A 688 -17.47 -4.57 14.87
N ALA A 689 -17.53 -3.42 14.19
CA ALA A 689 -17.02 -3.32 12.82
C ALA A 689 -15.49 -3.49 12.81
N TYR A 690 -14.92 -3.82 11.65
CA TYR A 690 -13.48 -3.96 11.52
C TYR A 690 -12.76 -2.66 11.96
N GLY A 691 -11.86 -2.79 12.93
CA GLY A 691 -11.07 -1.68 13.48
C GLY A 691 -11.84 -0.70 14.37
N GLN A 692 -13.12 -0.94 14.66
CA GLN A 692 -13.91 -0.08 15.55
C GLN A 692 -13.38 -0.16 16.99
N ALA A 693 -13.12 1.00 17.59
CA ALA A 693 -12.63 1.09 18.96
C ALA A 693 -13.69 0.66 20.01
N ILE A 694 -13.27 -0.11 21.02
CA ILE A 694 -14.18 -0.64 22.06
C ILE A 694 -14.69 0.46 23.00
N ALA A 695 -15.98 0.78 22.93
CA ALA A 695 -16.58 1.82 23.77
C ALA A 695 -16.88 1.39 25.22
N ALA A 696 -17.20 0.12 25.45
CA ALA A 696 -17.59 -0.42 26.75
C ALA A 696 -16.81 -1.71 27.06
N PRO A 697 -16.41 -1.96 28.32
CA PRO A 697 -15.74 -3.20 28.68
C PRO A 697 -16.60 -4.45 28.44
N GLY A 698 -15.96 -5.54 28.03
CA GLY A 698 -16.63 -6.82 27.83
C GLY A 698 -15.99 -7.68 26.74
N PHE A 699 -16.69 -8.76 26.36
CA PHE A 699 -16.28 -9.61 25.26
C PHE A 699 -16.86 -9.09 23.94
N HIS A 700 -16.00 -8.93 22.94
CA HIS A 700 -16.36 -8.45 21.62
C HIS A 700 -15.89 -9.37 20.52
N VAL A 701 -16.65 -9.39 19.42
CA VAL A 701 -16.25 -10.04 18.17
C VAL A 701 -16.18 -8.97 17.09
N MET A 702 -15.02 -8.83 16.45
CA MET A 702 -14.78 -7.87 15.38
C MET A 702 -15.06 -8.50 14.03
N GLU A 703 -15.76 -7.81 13.13
CA GLU A 703 -15.90 -8.26 11.74
C GLU A 703 -14.53 -8.48 11.08
N THR A 704 -14.39 -9.61 10.38
CA THR A 704 -13.16 -9.95 9.64
C THR A 704 -13.51 -10.21 8.17
N PRO A 705 -13.44 -9.19 7.29
CA PRO A 705 -13.75 -9.33 5.85
C PRO A 705 -12.67 -10.07 5.04
N THR A 706 -11.74 -10.72 5.72
CA THR A 706 -10.50 -11.28 5.18
C THR A 706 -10.06 -12.48 6.00
N ALA A 707 -9.30 -13.39 5.41
CA ALA A 707 -8.60 -14.45 6.14
C ALA A 707 -7.09 -14.15 6.26
N HIS A 708 -6.63 -12.99 5.77
CA HIS A 708 -5.22 -12.61 5.81
C HIS A 708 -4.79 -12.27 7.25
N TRP A 709 -3.67 -12.85 7.70
CA TRP A 709 -3.11 -12.67 9.05
C TRP A 709 -2.87 -11.19 9.38
N THR A 710 -2.03 -10.50 8.58
CA THR A 710 -1.66 -9.09 8.83
C THR A 710 -2.88 -8.17 8.83
N GLU A 711 -3.84 -8.38 7.92
CA GLU A 711 -5.09 -7.60 7.92
C GLU A 711 -5.91 -7.85 9.18
N THR A 712 -6.00 -9.09 9.67
CA THR A 712 -6.73 -9.40 10.90
C THR A 712 -6.07 -8.76 12.11
N VAL A 713 -4.75 -8.90 12.24
CA VAL A 713 -3.94 -8.28 13.31
C VAL A 713 -4.06 -6.75 13.30
N THR A 714 -4.10 -6.14 12.11
CA THR A 714 -4.33 -4.70 11.93
C THR A 714 -5.72 -4.27 12.43
N GLY A 715 -6.77 -5.02 12.09
CA GLY A 715 -8.11 -4.71 12.59
C GLY A 715 -8.18 -4.81 14.12
N LEU A 716 -7.65 -5.90 14.68
CA LEU A 716 -7.62 -6.14 16.12
C LEU A 716 -6.85 -5.04 16.87
N GLY A 717 -5.70 -4.60 16.34
CA GLY A 717 -4.94 -3.50 16.92
C GLY A 717 -5.77 -2.21 16.99
N ALA A 718 -6.47 -1.84 15.91
CA ALA A 718 -7.29 -0.64 15.87
C ALA A 718 -8.46 -0.64 16.89
N THR A 719 -8.94 -1.80 17.34
CA THR A 719 -9.98 -1.86 18.38
C THR A 719 -9.55 -1.31 19.75
N GLY A 720 -8.25 -1.06 19.93
CA GLY A 720 -7.65 -0.63 21.20
C GLY A 720 -6.95 -1.75 21.96
N ALA A 721 -6.69 -2.90 21.30
CA ALA A 721 -6.01 -4.03 21.91
C ALA A 721 -4.58 -3.65 22.35
N ALA A 722 -4.32 -3.75 23.65
CA ALA A 722 -3.01 -3.47 24.23
C ALA A 722 -2.01 -4.61 23.99
N VAL A 723 -2.50 -5.83 23.80
CA VAL A 723 -1.73 -7.01 23.40
C VAL A 723 -2.63 -7.91 22.55
N ILE A 724 -2.06 -8.49 21.49
CA ILE A 724 -2.69 -9.55 20.69
C ILE A 724 -2.05 -10.88 21.09
N LEU A 725 -2.81 -11.76 21.71
CA LEU A 725 -2.39 -13.12 22.05
C LEU A 725 -2.81 -14.06 20.91
N ALA A 726 -1.82 -14.59 20.19
CA ALA A 726 -2.06 -15.44 19.04
C ALA A 726 -1.57 -16.87 19.29
N TYR A 727 -2.48 -17.83 19.18
CA TYR A 727 -2.10 -19.24 19.08
C TYR A 727 -1.68 -19.55 17.65
N THR A 728 -0.41 -19.88 17.42
CA THR A 728 0.10 -20.23 16.09
C THR A 728 1.23 -21.26 16.22
N ALA A 729 1.29 -22.16 15.24
CA ALA A 729 2.41 -23.10 15.09
C ALA A 729 3.47 -22.61 14.09
N GLN A 730 3.23 -21.46 13.45
CA GLN A 730 4.09 -20.91 12.40
C GLN A 730 4.64 -19.55 12.81
N PRO A 731 5.86 -19.18 12.36
CA PRO A 731 6.34 -17.81 12.46
C PRO A 731 5.40 -16.89 11.69
N ARG A 732 4.91 -15.85 12.35
CA ARG A 732 4.04 -14.83 11.74
C ARG A 732 4.59 -13.43 12.02
N PRO A 733 4.40 -12.48 11.09
CA PRO A 733 4.76 -11.10 11.34
C PRO A 733 3.94 -10.54 12.51
N GLY A 734 4.58 -9.77 13.37
CA GLY A 734 3.93 -9.01 14.42
C GLY A 734 3.30 -7.72 13.89
N HIS A 735 2.85 -6.86 14.80
CA HIS A 735 2.30 -5.54 14.49
C HIS A 735 3.28 -4.43 14.88
N PRO A 736 3.46 -3.35 14.08
CA PRO A 736 4.45 -2.30 14.35
C PRO A 736 4.22 -1.48 15.63
N LEU A 737 3.03 -1.55 16.21
CA LEU A 737 2.65 -0.78 17.41
C LEU A 737 2.13 -1.65 18.55
N VAL A 738 1.50 -2.78 18.25
CA VAL A 738 0.77 -3.59 19.23
C VAL A 738 1.58 -4.86 19.45
N PRO A 739 1.99 -5.18 20.68
CA PRO A 739 2.67 -6.44 20.97
C PRO A 739 1.82 -7.64 20.52
N VAL A 740 2.36 -8.46 19.63
CA VAL A 740 1.75 -9.74 19.22
C VAL A 740 2.51 -10.87 19.90
N LEU A 741 1.90 -11.50 20.90
CA LEU A 741 2.45 -12.62 21.64
C LEU A 741 1.99 -13.94 21.04
N THR A 742 2.94 -14.71 20.53
CA THR A 742 2.69 -16.05 20.00
C THR A 742 2.73 -17.10 21.10
N VAL A 743 1.81 -18.05 21.04
CA VAL A 743 1.71 -19.17 21.98
C VAL A 743 1.55 -20.47 21.21
N ALA A 744 2.26 -21.51 21.63
CA ALA A 744 2.11 -22.84 21.05
C ALA A 744 2.28 -23.95 22.12
N GLU A 745 1.67 -25.11 21.87
CA GLU A 745 1.71 -26.28 22.76
C GLU A 745 2.64 -27.41 22.28
N ARG A 746 3.10 -27.38 21.03
CA ARG A 746 3.98 -28.39 20.43
C ARG A 746 5.20 -27.71 19.86
N ALA A 747 6.37 -28.29 20.07
CA ALA A 747 7.61 -27.87 19.43
C ALA A 747 7.43 -27.78 17.90
N ALA A 748 7.13 -26.57 17.42
CA ALA A 748 7.41 -26.15 16.06
C ALA A 748 8.94 -26.14 15.88
N GLN A 749 9.40 -26.01 14.64
CA GLN A 749 10.84 -25.85 14.36
C GLN A 749 11.47 -24.68 15.13
N ARG A 750 10.67 -23.71 15.64
CA ARG A 750 11.13 -22.56 16.43
C ARG A 750 10.24 -22.20 17.63
N PRO A 751 10.81 -21.54 18.66
CA PRO A 751 10.08 -21.17 19.87
C PRO A 751 9.09 -20.01 19.64
N PRO A 752 7.83 -20.12 20.08
CA PRO A 752 6.93 -18.99 20.24
C PRO A 752 7.41 -18.14 21.44
N ASP A 753 6.74 -17.00 21.66
CA ASP A 753 6.95 -16.18 22.87
C ASP A 753 6.66 -16.96 24.16
N LEU A 754 5.73 -17.91 24.10
CA LEU A 754 5.39 -18.80 25.20
C LEU A 754 5.09 -20.24 24.75
N TRP A 755 5.91 -21.17 25.23
CA TRP A 755 5.60 -22.60 25.20
C TRP A 755 4.62 -22.95 26.32
N LEU A 756 3.47 -23.52 25.98
CA LEU A 756 2.56 -24.11 26.98
C LEU A 756 3.14 -25.44 27.45
N ARG A 757 3.61 -25.49 28.70
CA ARG A 757 4.29 -26.66 29.27
C ARG A 757 3.52 -27.24 30.45
N GLY A 758 3.66 -28.54 30.68
CA GLY A 758 3.03 -29.25 31.80
C GLY A 758 1.52 -29.46 31.60
N HIS A 759 0.80 -29.74 32.70
CA HIS A 759 -0.63 -30.00 32.68
C HIS A 759 -1.44 -28.79 32.19
N PRO A 760 -2.49 -28.96 31.36
CA PRO A 760 -3.28 -27.85 30.81
C PRO A 760 -3.82 -26.84 31.82
N ASP A 761 -4.10 -27.27 33.06
CA ASP A 761 -4.59 -26.39 34.13
C ASP A 761 -3.57 -25.30 34.54
N LEU A 762 -2.29 -25.47 34.22
CA LEU A 762 -1.24 -24.48 34.50
C LEU A 762 -1.09 -23.44 33.39
N TRP A 763 -1.66 -23.69 32.21
CA TRP A 763 -1.47 -22.86 31.02
C TRP A 763 -2.07 -21.46 31.17
N PRO A 764 -3.28 -21.26 31.74
CA PRO A 764 -3.83 -19.92 31.97
C PRO A 764 -2.90 -19.03 32.81
N ALA A 765 -2.30 -19.58 33.86
CA ALA A 765 -1.35 -18.85 34.71
C ALA A 765 -0.06 -18.49 33.96
N GLN A 766 0.47 -19.40 33.13
CA GLN A 766 1.63 -19.12 32.26
C GLN A 766 1.34 -17.98 31.28
N ILE A 767 0.17 -18.01 30.64
CA ILE A 767 -0.28 -16.97 29.70
C ILE A 767 -0.44 -15.64 30.43
N TYR A 768 -1.11 -15.62 31.58
CA TYR A 768 -1.35 -14.40 32.36
C TYR A 768 -0.04 -13.74 32.82
N LYS A 769 0.94 -14.54 33.26
CA LYS A 769 2.29 -14.04 33.60
C LYS A 769 2.98 -13.39 32.40
N ARG A 770 2.88 -14.00 31.20
CA ARG A 770 3.48 -13.43 29.98
C ARG A 770 2.75 -12.15 29.53
N LEU A 771 1.42 -12.14 29.58
CA LEU A 771 0.62 -10.95 29.28
C LEU A 771 0.97 -9.76 30.17
N THR A 772 1.01 -9.98 31.49
CA THR A 772 1.29 -8.92 32.48
C THR A 772 2.72 -8.36 32.35
N THR A 773 3.71 -9.23 32.11
CA THR A 773 5.09 -8.78 31.84
C THR A 773 5.23 -8.01 30.54
N THR A 774 4.47 -8.37 29.50
CA THR A 774 4.42 -7.64 28.22
C THR A 774 3.75 -6.29 28.37
N LEU A 775 2.59 -6.21 29.04
CA LEU A 775 1.89 -4.96 29.34
C LEU A 775 2.73 -3.99 30.20
N ALA A 776 3.53 -4.53 31.12
CA ALA A 776 4.49 -3.76 31.89
C ALA A 776 5.68 -3.25 31.05
N GLY A 777 5.90 -3.81 29.85
CA GLY A 777 7.06 -3.58 28.99
C GLY A 777 8.34 -4.25 29.50
N ARG A 778 8.22 -5.28 30.34
CA ARG A 778 9.34 -6.12 30.80
C ARG A 778 9.65 -7.29 29.86
N TYR A 779 8.78 -7.52 28.87
CA TYR A 779 9.00 -8.50 27.82
C TYR A 779 8.63 -7.90 26.47
N GLN A 780 9.48 -8.13 25.47
CA GLN A 780 9.27 -7.72 24.09
C GLN A 780 9.02 -8.97 23.25
N PRO A 781 7.91 -9.03 22.48
CA PRO A 781 7.65 -10.17 21.63
C PRO A 781 8.73 -10.37 20.56
N LEU A 782 9.00 -11.63 20.22
CA LEU A 782 10.06 -12.05 19.30
C LEU A 782 9.94 -11.40 17.93
N ALA A 783 8.74 -11.37 17.35
CA ALA A 783 8.50 -10.77 16.03
C ALA A 783 8.89 -9.28 16.01
N PHE A 784 8.62 -8.54 17.09
CA PHE A 784 9.01 -7.14 17.22
C PHE A 784 10.53 -7.01 17.40
N ALA A 785 11.14 -7.84 18.25
CA ALA A 785 12.59 -7.83 18.49
C ALA A 785 13.40 -8.17 17.23
N GLN A 786 12.84 -8.98 16.33
CA GLN A 786 13.43 -9.36 15.04
C GLN A 786 13.11 -8.39 13.90
N ASN A 787 12.37 -7.31 14.18
CA ASN A 787 11.81 -6.40 13.16
C ASN A 787 10.95 -7.12 12.10
N ASN A 788 10.40 -8.29 12.43
CA ASN A 788 9.42 -9.00 11.62
C ASN A 788 8.02 -8.48 11.94
N VAL A 789 7.73 -7.26 11.51
CA VAL A 789 6.43 -6.60 11.71
C VAL A 789 5.88 -6.10 10.38
N ASP A 790 4.55 -6.10 10.24
CA ASP A 790 3.90 -5.55 9.06
C ASP A 790 2.52 -4.96 9.38
N PHE A 791 2.02 -4.11 8.49
CA PHE A 791 0.74 -3.42 8.63
C PHE A 791 0.02 -3.39 7.30
N GLN A 792 -1.21 -3.89 7.27
CA GLN A 792 -2.03 -3.92 6.05
C GLN A 792 -3.49 -3.75 6.43
N LEU A 793 -4.14 -2.75 5.83
CA LEU A 793 -5.59 -2.59 5.96
C LEU A 793 -6.29 -3.59 5.05
N THR A 794 -7.38 -4.17 5.55
CA THR A 794 -8.24 -4.98 4.70
C THR A 794 -8.95 -4.14 3.64
N ARG A 795 -9.20 -4.74 2.48
CA ARG A 795 -9.94 -4.12 1.37
C ARG A 795 -11.46 -4.13 1.60
N GLY A 796 -11.91 -4.72 2.70
CA GLY A 796 -13.32 -4.89 3.03
C GLY A 796 -14.01 -5.88 2.10
N TRP A 797 -15.33 -6.05 2.28
CA TRP A 797 -16.13 -7.02 1.51
C TRP A 797 -16.24 -6.72 0.02
N LEU A 798 -16.05 -5.46 -0.38
CA LEU A 798 -16.12 -5.04 -1.79
C LEU A 798 -14.76 -5.12 -2.48
N GLY A 799 -13.61 -5.00 -1.82
CA GLY A 799 -12.34 -5.45 -2.40
C GLY A 799 -11.83 -4.75 -3.68
N ILE A 800 -12.22 -3.52 -3.96
CA ILE A 800 -11.97 -2.84 -5.26
C ILE A 800 -11.02 -1.62 -5.12
N SER A 801 -10.31 -1.29 -6.21
CA SER A 801 -9.60 -0.02 -6.43
C SER A 801 -10.22 0.70 -7.64
N THR A 802 -10.40 2.02 -7.51
CA THR A 802 -10.72 2.93 -8.63
C THR A 802 -9.62 3.97 -8.77
#